data_AF-A0A497CXH7-F1
#
_entry.id   AF-A0A497CXH7-F1
#
_cell.length_a   1.000
_cell.length_b   1.000
_cell.length_c   1.000
_cell.angle_alpha   90.00
_cell.angle_beta   90.00
_cell.angle_gamma   90.00
#
_symmetry.space_group_name_H-M   'P 1'
#
loop_
_entity.id
_entity.type
_entity.pdbx_description
1 polymer ?
#
loop_
_entity_poly.entity_id
_entity_poly.type
_entity_poly.pdbx_seq_one_letter_code
_entity_poly.pdbx_strand_id
1 'polypeptide(L)'
;MEEKFVSKALEANLAETRYKDIKIPPEHQAFINLSKKYYGINKRANDCIIEFHHPFSNKKFVTEELRNILLTDFWFYTGLDNVDEALTVPVRLMDDLLLSSDIPELKVMIIRTLFEFTFKLSSEEQDHSTLIHTVLNTLIKGFESDPRSFIMASKYMKRYLAVLAELPELKETIFKFTLAVYVENIHFWENTSKIDSWLKQENDIFKGDSSSLLKTVGHKWFARLSKQIKNIDKWQDLVEKIPDYDQIAERFADSADLLSSFIEKFHYIFYLMQMEGMQAHRERLIWKLNKMLSQTIDELENEQIRSFIETVFRFAQELRAEHGSSILDMFLTIGKKTIDLKKEAKADLVSYYENKLIDFGFETPGMVYVNEDWQLSVNENHIKNIRVWLDLIEYSEMEMEKLLSALIVNLRIGGIFISDTDLFQREITKILNSNIAPFYKKVKQLTRIFPVYFNEIGAEGDIRKVTTTIDEVYHREDKLVHFLRKQVHTESNNTLIELTLKVFKFWCDGNLEILKPVLPKNVFNAIDKKSKCYAPIHKMAVALCRLNNSTPEEVLALDSNTLNQLIDQLPEGHSIDKERLRDIHLLYTFLKEKYSFETVDITELLTRFPYIDDKEIKKLRKALQENDFETSLKLIYSFMNQLKSIIFNPEPSQSWENIYHKRHIAIGIPSMYGVYR
;
A
#
# COMPACT_ATOMS: atom_id res chain seq x y z
N MET A 1 -6.89 27.83 -20.78
CA MET A 1 -7.88 28.03 -19.71
C MET A 1 -8.10 26.65 -19.13
N GLU A 2 -7.46 26.36 -18.00
CA GLU A 2 -7.48 25.04 -17.38
C GLU A 2 -8.85 24.81 -16.76
N GLU A 3 -9.61 23.84 -17.28
CA GLU A 3 -10.77 23.33 -16.57
C GLU A 3 -10.29 22.67 -15.28
N LYS A 4 -10.67 23.26 -14.15
CA LYS A 4 -10.56 22.63 -12.83
C LYS A 4 -11.31 21.30 -12.89
N PHE A 5 -10.59 20.19 -12.86
CA PHE A 5 -11.19 18.87 -12.73
C PHE A 5 -11.96 18.80 -11.39
N VAL A 6 -13.29 18.88 -11.46
CA VAL A 6 -14.17 18.70 -10.30
C VAL A 6 -14.59 17.23 -10.29
N SER A 7 -13.95 16.45 -9.43
CA SER A 7 -14.28 15.03 -9.25
C SER A 7 -15.68 14.89 -8.65
N LYS A 8 -16.66 14.47 -9.45
CA LYS A 8 -18.00 14.06 -8.98
C LYS A 8 -17.93 12.91 -7.98
N ALA A 9 -16.89 12.07 -8.04
CA ALA A 9 -16.63 10.99 -7.09
C ALA A 9 -16.29 11.50 -5.69
N LEU A 10 -15.62 12.64 -5.55
CA LEU A 10 -15.37 13.27 -4.26
C LEU A 10 -16.67 13.79 -3.64
N GLU A 11 -17.49 14.51 -4.42
CA GLU A 11 -18.77 15.04 -3.95
C GLU A 11 -19.74 13.93 -3.52
N ALA A 12 -19.85 12.86 -4.30
CA ALA A 12 -20.75 11.74 -4.00
C ALA A 12 -20.25 10.85 -2.86
N ASN A 13 -18.94 10.60 -2.74
CA ASN A 13 -18.40 9.83 -1.61
C ASN A 13 -18.51 10.64 -0.30
N LEU A 14 -18.29 11.96 -0.34
CA LEU A 14 -18.58 12.86 0.78
C LEU A 14 -20.07 12.91 1.12
N ALA A 15 -20.96 12.67 0.14
CA ALA A 15 -22.39 12.55 0.37
C ALA A 15 -22.80 11.17 0.93
N GLU A 16 -22.10 10.09 0.57
CA GLU A 16 -22.33 8.73 1.09
C GLU A 16 -21.78 8.53 2.51
N THR A 17 -20.67 9.19 2.87
CA THR A 17 -20.11 9.17 4.24
C THR A 17 -20.75 10.20 5.17
N ARG A 18 -21.67 11.04 4.67
CA ARG A 18 -22.55 11.86 5.52
C ARG A 18 -23.58 10.97 6.21
N TYR A 19 -23.17 10.31 7.28
CA TYR A 19 -24.12 9.85 8.28
C TYR A 19 -24.89 11.07 8.79
N LYS A 20 -26.20 11.10 8.53
CA LYS A 20 -27.05 12.28 8.76
C LYS A 20 -27.34 12.58 10.24
N ASP A 21 -26.92 11.71 11.18
CA ASP A 21 -27.22 11.86 12.61
C ASP A 21 -25.99 11.60 13.51
N ILE A 22 -24.86 12.27 13.25
CA ILE A 22 -23.74 12.29 14.21
C ILE A 22 -24.14 13.17 15.39
N LYS A 23 -24.47 12.56 16.53
CA LYS A 23 -24.85 13.28 17.75
C LYS A 23 -23.60 13.79 18.46
N ILE A 24 -23.32 15.08 18.31
CA ILE A 24 -22.22 15.75 19.02
C ILE A 24 -22.64 16.04 20.47
N PRO A 25 -21.89 15.57 21.49
CA PRO A 25 -22.16 15.89 22.89
C PRO A 25 -22.11 17.42 23.16
N PRO A 26 -22.90 17.95 24.12
CA PRO A 26 -22.94 19.39 24.41
C PRO A 26 -21.58 20.01 24.74
N GLU A 27 -20.70 19.29 25.43
CA GLU A 27 -19.35 19.74 25.78
C GLU A 27 -18.48 19.96 24.53
N HIS A 28 -18.53 19.04 23.57
CA HIS A 28 -17.80 19.18 22.31
C HIS A 28 -18.39 20.28 21.43
N GLN A 29 -19.71 20.46 21.45
CA GLN A 29 -20.35 21.56 20.74
C GLN A 29 -19.95 22.91 21.33
N ALA A 30 -19.81 23.01 22.66
CA ALA A 30 -19.30 24.21 23.32
C ALA A 30 -17.86 24.51 22.89
N PHE A 31 -16.98 23.49 22.82
CA PHE A 31 -15.62 23.65 22.31
C PHE A 31 -15.57 24.18 20.87
N ILE A 32 -16.37 23.61 19.95
CA ILE A 32 -16.48 24.12 18.56
C ILE A 32 -16.87 25.60 18.55
N ASN A 33 -17.82 25.99 19.42
CA ASN A 33 -18.36 27.34 19.44
C ASN A 33 -17.35 28.40 19.93
N LEU A 34 -16.28 28.02 20.66
CA LEU A 34 -15.22 28.94 21.09
C LEU A 34 -14.60 29.68 19.90
N SER A 35 -14.39 28.96 18.80
CA SER A 35 -13.72 29.47 17.61
C SER A 35 -14.67 30.04 16.55
N LYS A 36 -15.97 30.17 16.81
CA LYS A 36 -17.01 30.53 15.80
C LYS A 36 -16.71 31.76 14.94
N LYS A 37 -15.94 32.72 15.46
CA LYS A 37 -15.51 33.94 14.73
C LYS A 37 -14.30 33.74 13.81
N TYR A 38 -13.59 32.62 13.94
CA TYR A 38 -12.37 32.26 13.21
C TYR A 38 -12.64 31.07 12.30
N TYR A 39 -13.02 31.34 11.04
CA TYR A 39 -13.47 30.30 10.10
C TYR A 39 -12.50 29.10 9.99
N GLY A 40 -11.19 29.34 9.89
CA GLY A 40 -10.20 28.26 9.77
C GLY A 40 -10.12 27.35 11.00
N ILE A 41 -10.05 27.93 12.19
CA ILE A 41 -9.96 27.20 13.47
C ILE A 41 -11.29 26.50 13.77
N ASN A 42 -12.41 27.19 13.52
CA ASN A 42 -13.74 26.63 13.71
C ASN A 42 -14.01 25.44 12.80
N LYS A 43 -13.65 25.56 11.51
CA LYS A 43 -13.76 24.45 10.57
C LYS A 43 -12.94 23.26 11.05
N ARG A 44 -11.70 23.49 11.48
CA ARG A 44 -10.82 22.44 12.01
C ARG A 44 -11.44 21.73 13.21
N ALA A 45 -11.86 22.49 14.23
CA ALA A 45 -12.49 21.95 15.44
C ALA A 45 -13.76 21.17 15.12
N ASN A 46 -14.59 21.69 14.21
CA ASN A 46 -15.81 21.06 13.76
C ASN A 46 -15.54 19.74 13.01
N ASP A 47 -14.67 19.76 12.00
CA ASP A 47 -14.35 18.59 11.18
C ASP A 47 -13.69 17.50 12.05
N CYS A 48 -12.80 17.88 12.98
CA CYS A 48 -12.16 16.98 13.94
C CYS A 48 -13.17 16.27 14.85
N ILE A 49 -14.08 17.01 15.47
CA ILE A 49 -15.08 16.43 16.39
C ILE A 49 -16.11 15.58 15.64
N ILE A 50 -16.56 16.02 14.47
CA ILE A 50 -17.49 15.23 13.65
C ILE A 50 -16.86 13.89 13.27
N GLU A 51 -15.59 13.90 12.82
CA GLU A 51 -14.89 12.67 12.46
C GLU A 51 -14.61 11.79 13.68
N PHE A 52 -14.32 12.36 14.86
CA PHE A 52 -14.13 11.58 16.09
C PHE A 52 -15.40 10.79 16.47
N HIS A 53 -16.58 11.38 16.33
CA HIS A 53 -17.86 10.71 16.63
C HIS A 53 -18.38 9.83 15.50
N HIS A 54 -17.67 9.74 14.37
CA HIS A 54 -18.10 8.93 13.25
C HIS A 54 -17.94 7.41 13.55
N PRO A 55 -18.92 6.55 13.24
CA PRO A 55 -18.83 5.10 13.50
C PRO A 55 -17.62 4.40 12.86
N PHE A 56 -17.13 4.96 11.75
CA PHE A 56 -15.94 4.51 11.04
C PHE A 56 -14.88 5.61 11.06
N SER A 57 -14.62 6.18 12.24
CA SER A 57 -13.70 7.31 12.43
C SER A 57 -12.31 7.04 11.89
N ASN A 58 -11.79 7.95 11.07
CA ASN A 58 -10.39 7.99 10.70
C ASN A 58 -9.55 8.51 11.88
N LYS A 59 -9.15 7.61 12.77
CA LYS A 59 -8.34 7.93 13.97
C LYS A 59 -7.09 8.73 13.63
N LYS A 60 -6.43 8.46 12.49
CA LYS A 60 -5.25 9.20 12.04
C LYS A 60 -5.56 10.67 11.77
N PHE A 61 -6.61 10.95 11.00
CA PHE A 61 -7.05 12.32 10.75
C PHE A 61 -7.38 13.05 12.03
N VAL A 62 -8.12 12.41 12.94
CA VAL A 62 -8.50 13.03 14.20
C VAL A 62 -7.25 13.35 15.04
N THR A 63 -6.29 12.43 15.15
CA THR A 63 -5.02 12.68 15.83
C THR A 63 -4.24 13.85 15.20
N GLU A 64 -4.17 13.93 13.87
CA GLU A 64 -3.52 15.04 13.15
C GLU A 64 -4.21 16.38 13.43
N GLU A 65 -5.54 16.42 13.42
CA GLU A 65 -6.28 17.64 13.70
C GLU A 65 -6.22 18.05 15.17
N LEU A 66 -6.31 17.12 16.11
CA LEU A 66 -6.09 17.40 17.54
C LEU A 66 -4.68 17.94 17.79
N ARG A 67 -3.66 17.40 17.11
CA ARG A 67 -2.31 17.94 17.17
C ARG A 67 -2.25 19.37 16.66
N ASN A 68 -2.90 19.67 15.53
CA ASN A 68 -2.98 21.03 15.02
C ASN A 68 -3.70 21.97 15.98
N ILE A 69 -4.79 21.52 16.60
CA ILE A 69 -5.53 22.29 17.62
C ILE A 69 -4.62 22.62 18.80
N LEU A 70 -3.94 21.62 19.37
CA LEU A 70 -3.11 21.77 20.57
C LEU A 70 -1.81 22.56 20.32
N LEU A 71 -1.20 22.45 19.13
CA LEU A 71 0.12 23.02 18.86
C LEU A 71 0.07 24.22 17.92
N THR A 72 -0.65 24.13 16.80
CA THR A 72 -0.72 25.16 15.76
C THR A 72 -1.69 26.27 16.15
N ASP A 73 -2.90 25.89 16.56
CA ASP A 73 -3.95 26.84 16.95
C ASP A 73 -3.85 27.25 18.43
N PHE A 74 -2.81 26.81 19.13
CA PHE A 74 -2.55 27.11 20.54
C PHE A 74 -2.68 28.60 20.88
N TRP A 75 -2.11 29.49 20.05
CA TRP A 75 -2.13 30.95 20.25
C TRP A 75 -3.56 31.51 20.36
N PHE A 76 -4.52 30.87 19.71
CA PHE A 76 -5.92 31.28 19.76
C PHE A 76 -6.54 30.89 21.10
N TYR A 77 -6.31 29.64 21.54
CA TYR A 77 -6.89 29.13 22.78
C TYR A 77 -6.28 29.76 24.03
N THR A 78 -4.99 30.13 24.01
CA THR A 78 -4.37 30.89 25.11
C THR A 78 -4.84 32.34 25.20
N GLY A 79 -5.48 32.87 24.15
CA GLY A 79 -6.13 34.19 24.17
C GLY A 79 -7.53 34.19 24.78
N LEU A 80 -8.03 33.05 25.26
CA LEU A 80 -9.35 32.92 25.89
C LEU A 80 -9.24 33.12 27.42
N ASP A 81 -10.32 33.58 28.06
CA ASP A 81 -10.34 33.77 29.52
C ASP A 81 -10.27 32.43 30.30
N ASN A 82 -10.77 31.33 29.71
CA ASN A 82 -10.81 29.99 30.32
C ASN A 82 -9.95 28.99 29.50
N VAL A 83 -8.64 29.24 29.41
CA VAL A 83 -7.69 28.44 28.61
C VAL A 83 -7.70 26.96 29.00
N ASP A 84 -7.57 26.66 30.30
CA ASP A 84 -7.46 25.29 30.82
C ASP A 84 -8.72 24.47 30.52
N GLU A 85 -9.91 25.07 30.69
CA GLU A 85 -11.19 24.41 30.37
C GLU A 85 -11.31 24.13 28.87
N ALA A 86 -10.93 25.11 28.03
CA ALA A 86 -10.99 24.98 26.58
C ALA A 86 -10.08 23.85 26.07
N LEU A 87 -8.84 23.79 26.56
CA LEU A 87 -7.84 22.83 26.10
C LEU A 87 -7.97 21.45 26.79
N THR A 88 -8.74 21.33 27.87
CA THR A 88 -9.06 20.02 28.47
C THR A 88 -9.82 19.12 27.51
N VAL A 89 -10.71 19.67 26.67
CA VAL A 89 -11.49 18.89 25.69
C VAL A 89 -10.58 18.15 24.69
N PRO A 90 -9.69 18.81 23.93
CA PRO A 90 -8.80 18.10 23.02
C PRO A 90 -7.81 17.17 23.74
N VAL A 91 -7.42 17.44 24.99
CA VAL A 91 -6.61 16.51 25.80
C VAL A 91 -7.38 15.22 26.12
N ARG A 92 -8.67 15.31 26.48
CA ARG A 92 -9.52 14.12 26.71
C ARG A 92 -9.70 13.29 25.45
N LEU A 93 -9.90 13.95 24.30
CA LEU A 93 -9.98 13.25 23.01
C LEU A 93 -8.66 12.53 22.67
N MET A 94 -7.51 13.13 23.02
CA MET A 94 -6.21 12.45 22.92
C MET A 94 -6.08 11.26 23.88
N ASP A 95 -6.57 11.35 25.14
CA ASP A 95 -6.61 10.22 26.09
C ASP A 95 -7.43 9.07 25.51
N ASP A 96 -8.64 9.35 25.00
CA ASP A 96 -9.51 8.34 24.40
C ASP A 96 -8.84 7.66 23.20
N LEU A 97 -8.18 8.41 22.32
CA LEU A 97 -7.45 7.83 21.19
C LEU A 97 -6.22 7.03 21.63
N LEU A 98 -5.51 7.50 22.66
CA LEU A 98 -4.34 6.81 23.21
C LEU A 98 -4.73 5.43 23.77
N LEU A 99 -5.88 5.34 24.43
CA LEU A 99 -6.38 4.11 25.05
C LEU A 99 -7.14 3.19 24.08
N SER A 100 -7.81 3.74 23.06
CA SER A 100 -8.66 2.97 22.13
C SER A 100 -8.03 2.65 20.77
N SER A 101 -6.90 3.26 20.40
CA SER A 101 -6.20 2.95 19.15
C SER A 101 -5.43 1.64 19.28
N ASP A 102 -5.45 0.81 18.23
CA ASP A 102 -4.59 -0.38 18.12
C ASP A 102 -3.35 -0.12 17.25
N ILE A 103 -3.20 1.11 16.74
CA ILE A 103 -2.14 1.51 15.79
C ILE A 103 -0.98 2.15 16.58
N PRO A 104 0.20 1.51 16.70
CA PRO A 104 1.32 2.02 17.50
C PRO A 104 1.84 3.37 17.03
N GLU A 105 1.92 3.60 15.71
CA GLU A 105 2.44 4.85 15.14
C GLU A 105 1.57 6.05 15.54
N LEU A 106 0.25 5.85 15.63
CA LEU A 106 -0.67 6.88 16.09
C LEU A 106 -0.47 7.16 17.58
N LYS A 107 -0.30 6.13 18.41
CA LYS A 107 -0.04 6.33 19.85
C LYS A 107 1.27 7.08 20.08
N VAL A 108 2.35 6.73 19.37
CA VAL A 108 3.62 7.46 19.43
C VAL A 108 3.43 8.93 19.03
N MET A 109 2.63 9.20 18.00
CA MET A 109 2.29 10.58 17.60
C MET A 109 1.50 11.33 18.68
N ILE A 110 0.53 10.68 19.34
CA ILE A 110 -0.25 11.26 20.44
C ILE A 110 0.68 11.59 21.62
N ILE A 111 1.49 10.62 22.07
CA ILE A 111 2.43 10.78 23.19
C ILE A 111 3.38 11.94 22.92
N ARG A 112 3.97 11.98 21.73
CA ARG A 112 4.83 13.09 21.29
C ARG A 112 4.08 14.43 21.33
N THR A 113 2.84 14.46 20.87
CA THR A 113 2.01 15.68 20.88
C THR A 113 1.75 16.16 22.30
N LEU A 114 1.42 15.27 23.23
CA LEU A 114 1.20 15.61 24.63
C LEU A 114 2.48 16.11 25.30
N PHE A 115 3.65 15.54 25.01
CA PHE A 115 4.93 16.07 25.48
C PHE A 115 5.21 17.48 24.95
N GLU A 116 5.04 17.69 23.63
CA GLU A 116 5.22 19.01 23.00
C GLU A 116 4.25 20.06 23.58
N PHE A 117 3.00 19.67 23.79
CA PHE A 117 1.97 20.53 24.33
C PHE A 117 2.26 20.90 25.78
N THR A 118 2.67 19.94 26.61
CA THR A 118 3.07 20.18 28.00
C THR A 118 4.26 21.14 28.09
N PHE A 119 5.26 20.96 27.23
CA PHE A 119 6.39 21.89 27.13
C PHE A 119 5.94 23.31 26.77
N LYS A 120 5.02 23.43 25.81
CA LYS A 120 4.48 24.72 25.37
C LYS A 120 3.71 25.42 26.50
N LEU A 121 2.83 24.70 27.21
CA LEU A 121 2.14 25.22 28.39
C LEU A 121 3.10 25.72 29.47
N SER A 122 4.19 24.98 29.73
CA SER A 122 5.19 25.38 30.73
C SER A 122 6.02 26.62 30.34
N SER A 123 5.92 27.06 29.08
CA SER A 123 6.65 28.22 28.55
C SER A 123 5.79 29.49 28.52
N GLU A 124 4.50 29.41 28.83
CA GLU A 124 3.60 30.57 28.88
C GLU A 124 3.73 31.32 30.22
N GLU A 125 3.43 32.62 30.21
CA GLU A 125 3.44 33.45 31.43
C GLU A 125 2.26 33.13 32.37
N GLN A 126 1.16 32.63 31.82
CA GLN A 126 -0.03 32.24 32.57
C GLN A 126 0.18 30.88 33.26
N ASP A 127 -0.37 30.73 34.46
CA ASP A 127 -0.30 29.47 35.21
C ASP A 127 -1.31 28.44 34.66
N HIS A 128 -0.77 27.39 34.02
CA HIS A 128 -1.53 26.26 33.48
C HIS A 128 -1.27 24.95 34.24
N SER A 129 -0.90 25.03 35.52
CA SER A 129 -0.49 23.86 36.31
C SER A 129 -1.58 22.76 36.36
N THR A 130 -2.86 23.14 36.43
CA THR A 130 -3.99 22.18 36.43
C THR A 130 -4.07 21.38 35.13
N LEU A 131 -3.93 22.05 33.99
CA LEU A 131 -3.92 21.38 32.69
C LEU A 131 -2.65 20.54 32.50
N ILE A 132 -1.48 21.01 32.94
CA ILE A 132 -0.23 20.24 32.93
C ILE A 132 -0.39 18.95 33.74
N HIS A 133 -0.95 19.01 34.95
CA HIS A 133 -1.26 17.82 35.76
C HIS A 133 -2.22 16.87 35.05
N THR A 134 -3.23 17.39 34.35
CA THR A 134 -4.17 16.59 33.58
C THR A 134 -3.46 15.82 32.47
N VAL A 135 -2.60 16.49 31.70
CA VAL A 135 -1.82 15.85 30.63
C VAL A 135 -0.84 14.81 31.18
N LEU A 136 -0.18 15.09 32.30
CA LEU A 136 0.72 14.12 32.94
C LEU A 136 -0.02 12.88 33.44
N ASN A 137 -1.22 13.04 34.00
CA ASN A 137 -2.06 11.92 34.42
C ASN A 137 -2.50 11.07 33.22
N THR A 138 -2.88 11.70 32.10
CA THR A 138 -3.16 11.00 30.83
C THR A 138 -1.95 10.20 30.35
N LEU A 139 -0.75 10.77 30.40
CA LEU A 139 0.49 10.09 30.00
C LEU A 139 0.81 8.91 30.92
N ILE A 140 0.67 9.06 32.24
CA ILE A 140 0.92 7.98 33.21
C ILE A 140 -0.07 6.83 33.02
N LYS A 141 -1.37 7.13 32.92
CA LYS A 141 -2.42 6.14 32.65
C LYS A 141 -2.21 5.44 31.31
N GLY A 142 -1.83 6.20 30.28
CA GLY A 142 -1.48 5.66 28.97
C GLY A 142 -0.31 4.69 29.04
N PHE A 143 0.72 5.00 29.84
CA PHE A 143 1.88 4.12 30.03
C PHE A 143 1.50 2.82 30.73
N GLU A 144 0.64 2.86 31.74
CA GLU A 144 0.13 1.65 32.41
C GLU A 144 -0.65 0.74 31.45
N SER A 145 -1.37 1.33 30.50
CA SER A 145 -2.16 0.58 29.51
C SER A 145 -1.32 0.03 28.35
N ASP A 146 -0.34 0.79 27.87
CA ASP A 146 0.49 0.42 26.72
C ASP A 146 1.93 0.94 26.89
N PRO A 147 2.77 0.25 27.69
CA PRO A 147 4.15 0.67 27.93
C PRO A 147 4.98 0.78 26.64
N ARG A 148 4.64 -0.03 25.64
CA ARG A 148 5.37 -0.16 24.38
C ARG A 148 5.38 1.13 23.57
N SER A 149 4.23 1.80 23.47
CA SER A 149 4.14 3.07 22.73
C SER A 149 4.99 4.18 23.37
N PHE A 150 5.18 4.13 24.70
CA PHE A 150 5.97 5.11 25.43
C PHE A 150 7.47 4.86 25.33
N ILE A 151 7.92 3.60 25.34
CA ILE A 151 9.34 3.31 25.06
C ILE A 151 9.71 3.77 23.65
N MET A 152 8.86 3.55 22.65
CA MET A 152 9.09 4.03 21.27
C MET A 152 9.12 5.57 21.17
N ALA A 153 8.43 6.27 22.07
CA ALA A 153 8.41 7.72 22.15
C ALA A 153 9.50 8.31 23.08
N SER A 154 10.33 7.48 23.71
CA SER A 154 11.26 7.90 24.78
C SER A 154 12.26 8.98 24.37
N LYS A 155 12.72 9.00 23.10
CA LYS A 155 13.61 10.07 22.57
C LYS A 155 13.06 11.50 22.75
N TYR A 156 11.74 11.65 22.82
CA TYR A 156 11.09 12.95 22.96
C TYR A 156 11.10 13.47 24.40
N MET A 157 11.24 12.58 25.39
CA MET A 157 11.22 12.94 26.81
C MET A 157 12.36 13.89 27.17
N LYS A 158 13.58 13.58 26.72
CA LYS A 158 14.75 14.44 26.96
C LYS A 158 14.54 15.87 26.45
N ARG A 159 13.89 16.01 25.30
CA ARG A 159 13.68 17.32 24.66
C ARG A 159 12.59 18.13 25.35
N TYR A 160 11.45 17.51 25.66
CA TYR A 160 10.25 18.24 26.06
C TYR A 160 9.99 18.25 27.57
N LEU A 161 10.53 17.29 28.33
CA LEU A 161 10.32 17.22 29.78
C LEU A 161 11.45 17.88 30.59
N ALA A 162 12.52 18.36 29.95
CA ALA A 162 13.68 18.93 30.64
C ALA A 162 13.33 20.11 31.55
N VAL A 163 12.53 21.05 31.05
CA VAL A 163 12.10 22.21 31.85
C VAL A 163 11.19 21.77 33.00
N LEU A 164 10.25 20.87 32.72
CA LEU A 164 9.29 20.37 33.72
C LEU A 164 9.97 19.55 34.83
N ALA A 165 11.09 18.87 34.53
CA ALA A 165 11.86 18.10 35.49
C ALA A 165 12.56 18.98 36.55
N GLU A 166 12.74 20.27 36.29
CA GLU A 166 13.33 21.24 37.24
C GLU A 166 12.28 21.96 38.10
N LEU A 167 11.00 21.89 37.73
CA LEU A 167 9.91 22.51 38.50
C LEU A 167 9.69 21.74 39.82
N PRO A 168 9.79 22.39 41.00
CA PRO A 168 9.74 21.70 42.29
C PRO A 168 8.53 20.79 42.50
N GLU A 169 7.35 21.19 42.00
CA GLU A 169 6.09 20.47 42.17
C GLU A 169 5.96 19.25 41.25
N LEU A 170 6.65 19.24 40.11
CA LEU A 170 6.56 18.20 39.09
C LEU A 170 7.80 17.29 39.03
N LYS A 171 8.92 17.74 39.60
CA LYS A 171 10.22 17.07 39.57
C LYS A 171 10.14 15.60 39.95
N GLU A 172 9.47 15.27 41.05
CA GLU A 172 9.37 13.88 41.52
C GLU A 172 8.52 13.02 40.57
N THR A 173 7.39 13.57 40.09
CA THR A 173 6.47 12.89 39.16
C THR A 173 7.14 12.63 37.81
N ILE A 174 7.78 13.64 37.21
CA ILE A 174 8.52 13.53 35.95
C ILE A 174 9.68 12.54 36.09
N PHE A 175 10.41 12.59 37.21
CA PHE A 175 11.48 11.65 37.48
C PHE A 175 10.97 10.20 37.54
N LYS A 176 9.96 9.91 38.36
CA LYS A 176 9.38 8.56 38.49
C LYS A 176 8.82 8.04 37.17
N PHE A 177 8.10 8.87 36.44
CA PHE A 177 7.53 8.51 35.14
C PHE A 177 8.61 8.20 34.10
N THR A 178 9.60 9.09 33.95
CA THR A 178 10.72 8.87 33.01
C THR A 178 11.52 7.62 33.40
N LEU A 179 11.76 7.42 34.71
CA LEU A 179 12.46 6.25 35.23
C LEU A 179 11.72 4.96 34.86
N ALA A 180 10.40 4.91 35.06
CA ALA A 180 9.59 3.74 34.73
C ALA A 180 9.68 3.40 33.23
N VAL A 181 9.60 4.40 32.36
CA VAL A 181 9.70 4.19 30.90
C VAL A 181 11.08 3.69 30.50
N TYR A 182 12.16 4.25 31.07
CA TYR A 182 13.52 3.80 30.75
C TYR A 182 13.84 2.40 31.29
N VAL A 183 13.29 2.04 32.46
CA VAL A 183 13.36 0.67 32.99
C VAL A 183 12.65 -0.30 32.04
N GLU A 184 11.44 0.05 31.60
CA GLU A 184 10.70 -0.79 30.64
C GLU A 184 11.41 -0.89 29.29
N ASN A 185 12.04 0.19 28.81
CA ASN A 185 12.84 0.18 27.58
C ASN A 185 13.99 -0.83 27.67
N ILE A 186 14.74 -0.84 28.78
CA ILE A 186 15.83 -1.80 29.00
C ILE A 186 15.29 -3.23 29.00
N HIS A 187 14.19 -3.49 29.72
CA HIS A 187 13.58 -4.81 29.79
C HIS A 187 13.05 -5.28 28.43
N PHE A 188 12.40 -4.40 27.68
CA PHE A 188 11.93 -4.69 26.33
C PHE A 188 13.08 -5.15 25.42
N TRP A 189 14.17 -4.39 25.33
CA TRP A 189 15.30 -4.74 24.46
C TRP A 189 16.03 -6.00 24.91
N GLU A 190 16.22 -6.20 26.21
CA GLU A 190 16.84 -7.42 26.75
C GLU A 190 15.99 -8.66 26.45
N ASN A 191 14.67 -8.57 26.62
CA ASN A 191 13.75 -9.69 26.43
C ASN A 191 13.48 -10.00 24.95
N THR A 192 13.47 -9.00 24.07
CA THR A 192 13.17 -9.19 22.64
C THR A 192 14.40 -9.52 21.82
N SER A 193 15.58 -8.98 22.15
CA SER A 193 16.81 -9.28 21.41
C SER A 193 17.24 -10.74 21.60
N LYS A 194 17.37 -11.20 22.86
CA LYS A 194 17.91 -12.53 23.18
C LYS A 194 19.19 -12.88 22.40
N ILE A 195 20.02 -11.86 22.10
CA ILE A 195 21.18 -12.00 21.21
C ILE A 195 22.16 -13.08 21.68
N ASP A 196 22.34 -13.25 22.99
CA ASP A 196 23.16 -14.31 23.58
C ASP A 196 22.68 -15.72 23.21
N SER A 197 21.36 -15.92 23.07
CA SER A 197 20.77 -17.20 22.67
C SER A 197 20.86 -17.40 21.16
N TRP A 198 20.58 -16.35 20.39
CA TRP A 198 20.69 -16.38 18.93
C TRP A 198 22.13 -16.69 18.48
N LEU A 199 23.14 -16.00 19.05
CA LEU A 199 24.55 -16.28 18.73
C LEU A 199 24.96 -17.73 19.03
N LYS A 200 24.40 -18.34 20.08
CA LYS A 200 24.66 -19.75 20.40
C LYS A 200 24.03 -20.71 19.40
N GLN A 201 22.89 -20.36 18.83
CA GLN A 201 22.24 -21.14 17.78
C GLN A 201 23.03 -21.05 16.47
N GLU A 202 23.60 -19.88 16.18
CA GLU A 202 24.39 -19.59 14.98
C GLU A 202 25.92 -19.83 15.15
N ASN A 203 26.33 -20.66 16.12
CA ASN A 203 27.75 -20.89 16.46
C ASN A 203 28.59 -21.39 15.26
N ASP A 204 27.98 -22.10 14.31
CA ASP A 204 28.66 -22.58 13.11
C ASP A 204 29.04 -21.45 12.14
N ILE A 205 28.38 -20.31 12.25
CA ILE A 205 28.58 -19.12 11.40
C ILE A 205 29.51 -18.12 12.10
N PHE A 206 29.26 -17.86 13.38
CA PHE A 206 30.05 -16.94 14.20
C PHE A 206 31.25 -17.65 14.84
N LYS A 207 32.23 -18.01 14.01
CA LYS A 207 33.46 -18.71 14.45
C LYS A 207 34.51 -17.78 15.08
N GLY A 208 34.35 -16.46 14.94
CA GLY A 208 35.24 -15.43 15.48
C GLY A 208 34.97 -15.04 16.94
N ASP A 209 35.63 -13.96 17.40
CA ASP A 209 35.44 -13.42 18.75
C ASP A 209 34.13 -12.62 18.88
N SER A 210 33.01 -13.33 19.04
CA SER A 210 31.70 -12.72 19.34
C SER A 210 31.63 -12.04 20.72
N SER A 211 32.71 -12.11 21.52
CA SER A 211 32.73 -11.48 22.85
C SER A 211 32.63 -9.97 22.77
N SER A 212 33.17 -9.36 21.71
CA SER A 212 33.07 -7.93 21.42
C SER A 212 31.62 -7.48 21.21
N LEU A 213 30.86 -8.27 20.43
CA LEU A 213 29.43 -8.07 20.17
C LEU A 213 28.61 -8.24 21.46
N LEU A 214 28.81 -9.34 22.20
CA LEU A 214 28.15 -9.60 23.48
C LEU A 214 28.47 -8.56 24.57
N LYS A 215 29.67 -7.99 24.55
CA LYS A 215 30.03 -6.89 25.45
C LYS A 215 29.32 -5.59 25.09
N THR A 216 28.99 -5.39 23.81
CA THR A 216 28.40 -4.15 23.30
C THR A 216 26.88 -4.13 23.41
N VAL A 217 26.21 -5.26 23.11
CA VAL A 217 24.74 -5.38 23.03
C VAL A 217 24.17 -6.64 23.69
N GLY A 218 24.99 -7.44 24.38
CA GLY A 218 24.53 -8.66 25.06
C GLY A 218 24.04 -8.45 26.50
N HIS A 219 23.62 -9.54 27.15
CA HIS A 219 23.06 -9.53 28.51
C HIS A 219 23.94 -8.81 29.54
N LYS A 220 25.28 -8.91 29.45
CA LYS A 220 26.18 -8.20 30.38
C LYS A 220 26.05 -6.67 30.30
N TRP A 221 25.76 -6.14 29.11
CA TRP A 221 25.54 -4.71 28.92
C TRP A 221 24.19 -4.27 29.49
N PHE A 222 23.12 -5.01 29.22
CA PHE A 222 21.80 -4.76 29.81
C PHE A 222 21.82 -4.86 31.34
N ALA A 223 22.46 -5.89 31.90
CA ALA A 223 22.65 -6.02 33.35
C ALA A 223 23.39 -4.81 33.97
N ARG A 224 24.36 -4.23 33.24
CA ARG A 224 25.04 -3.00 33.65
C ARG A 224 24.10 -1.80 33.63
N LEU A 225 23.27 -1.64 32.59
CA LEU A 225 22.26 -0.59 32.51
C LEU A 225 21.24 -0.72 33.64
N SER A 226 20.73 -1.92 33.89
CA SER A 226 19.79 -2.23 34.99
C SER A 226 20.37 -1.97 36.37
N LYS A 227 21.69 -2.10 36.55
CA LYS A 227 22.37 -1.70 37.80
C LYS A 227 22.56 -0.19 37.87
N GLN A 228 22.91 0.44 36.75
CA GLN A 228 23.16 1.87 36.67
C GLN A 228 21.90 2.67 36.93
N ILE A 229 20.77 2.30 36.33
CA ILE A 229 19.49 2.99 36.45
C ILE A 229 18.96 2.99 37.90
N LYS A 230 19.26 1.95 38.70
CA LYS A 230 18.90 1.85 40.13
C LYS A 230 19.65 2.85 41.03
N ASN A 231 20.80 3.35 40.59
CA ASN A 231 21.64 4.26 41.35
C ASN A 231 21.47 5.73 40.92
N ILE A 232 20.58 6.02 39.96
CA ILE A 232 20.31 7.38 39.50
C ILE A 232 19.23 7.99 40.37
N ASP A 233 19.48 9.19 40.87
CA ASP A 233 18.57 9.97 41.73
C ASP A 233 18.13 11.30 41.10
N LYS A 234 18.68 11.66 39.93
CA LYS A 234 18.38 12.89 39.19
C LYS A 234 17.91 12.60 37.78
N TRP A 235 16.93 13.38 37.32
CA TRP A 235 16.37 13.24 35.97
C TRP A 235 17.40 13.51 34.87
N GLN A 236 18.24 14.53 35.01
CA GLN A 236 19.26 14.83 34.01
C GLN A 236 20.26 13.68 33.81
N ASP A 237 20.69 13.05 34.92
CA ASP A 237 21.56 11.88 34.87
C ASP A 237 20.90 10.68 34.16
N LEU A 238 19.58 10.53 34.31
CA LEU A 238 18.82 9.45 33.65
C LEU A 238 18.87 9.59 32.12
N VAL A 239 18.50 10.76 31.60
CA VAL A 239 18.40 11.01 30.14
C VAL A 239 19.75 11.23 29.43
N GLU A 240 20.83 11.43 30.20
CA GLU A 240 22.19 11.54 29.66
C GLU A 240 22.94 10.21 29.69
N LYS A 241 22.73 9.38 30.71
CA LYS A 241 23.56 8.19 30.95
C LYS A 241 22.89 6.88 30.53
N ILE A 242 21.57 6.83 30.45
CA ILE A 242 20.81 5.65 30.00
C ILE A 242 20.33 5.90 28.57
N PRO A 243 20.52 4.95 27.64
CA PRO A 243 20.09 5.14 26.27
C PRO A 243 18.56 5.04 26.14
N ASP A 244 17.98 5.91 25.32
CA ASP A 244 16.59 5.81 24.88
C ASP A 244 16.39 4.69 23.83
N TYR A 245 15.15 4.47 23.39
CA TYR A 245 14.80 3.40 22.46
C TYR A 245 15.56 3.47 21.12
N ASP A 246 15.64 4.66 20.51
CA ASP A 246 16.34 4.84 19.23
C ASP A 246 17.85 4.68 19.41
N GLN A 247 18.42 5.16 20.51
CA GLN A 247 19.85 5.00 20.81
C GLN A 247 20.26 3.54 21.00
N ILE A 248 19.40 2.71 21.60
CA ILE A 248 19.64 1.27 21.68
C ILE A 248 19.58 0.64 20.27
N ALA A 249 18.57 0.99 19.46
CA ALA A 249 18.45 0.50 18.09
C ALA A 249 19.67 0.86 17.21
N GLU A 250 20.14 2.10 17.30
CA GLU A 250 21.36 2.57 16.61
C GLU A 250 22.58 1.78 17.05
N ARG A 251 22.74 1.55 18.36
CA ARG A 251 23.84 0.76 18.89
C ARG A 251 23.82 -0.67 18.36
N PHE A 252 22.65 -1.31 18.22
CA PHE A 252 22.53 -2.62 17.58
C PHE A 252 22.97 -2.58 16.12
N ALA A 253 22.51 -1.60 15.34
CA ALA A 253 22.86 -1.45 13.92
C ALA A 253 24.35 -1.18 13.69
N ASP A 254 24.96 -0.35 14.53
CA ASP A 254 26.38 0.01 14.45
C ASP A 254 27.28 -1.15 14.92
N SER A 255 26.77 -2.02 15.80
CA SER A 255 27.51 -3.22 16.23
C SER A 255 27.78 -4.21 15.09
N ALA A 256 27.10 -4.08 13.94
CA ALA A 256 27.42 -4.86 12.75
C ALA A 256 28.87 -4.60 12.25
N ASP A 257 29.42 -3.41 12.51
CA ASP A 257 30.77 -3.05 12.07
C ASP A 257 31.86 -3.69 12.93
N LEU A 258 31.51 -4.30 14.07
CA LEU A 258 32.41 -5.10 14.91
C LEU A 258 32.71 -6.47 14.30
N LEU A 259 31.87 -6.94 13.38
CA LEU A 259 32.03 -8.23 12.72
C LEU A 259 33.04 -8.12 11.59
N SER A 260 33.82 -9.17 11.39
CA SER A 260 34.96 -9.14 10.47
C SER A 260 34.59 -9.69 9.09
N SER A 261 33.77 -10.74 9.06
CA SER A 261 33.36 -11.42 7.83
C SER A 261 32.05 -10.85 7.28
N PHE A 262 31.94 -10.81 5.95
CA PHE A 262 30.68 -10.53 5.26
C PHE A 262 29.56 -11.46 5.73
N ILE A 263 29.87 -12.75 5.91
CA ILE A 263 28.87 -13.77 6.28
C ILE A 263 28.30 -13.45 7.68
N GLU A 264 29.17 -13.13 8.63
CA GLU A 264 28.76 -12.74 9.99
C GLU A 264 27.88 -11.48 9.94
N LYS A 265 28.30 -10.44 9.20
CA LYS A 265 27.54 -9.20 9.04
C LYS A 265 26.18 -9.44 8.40
N PHE A 266 26.13 -10.28 7.37
CA PHE A 266 24.90 -10.63 6.66
C PHE A 266 23.89 -11.27 7.62
N HIS A 267 24.27 -12.35 8.31
CA HIS A 267 23.39 -13.01 9.28
C HIS A 267 22.95 -12.08 10.40
N TYR A 268 23.86 -11.24 10.90
CA TYR A 268 23.53 -10.28 11.94
C TYR A 268 22.52 -9.21 11.48
N ILE A 269 22.68 -8.64 10.28
CA ILE A 269 21.72 -7.66 9.76
C ILE A 269 20.33 -8.30 9.57
N PHE A 270 20.25 -9.55 9.12
CA PHE A 270 18.97 -10.26 9.03
C PHE A 270 18.31 -10.50 10.38
N TYR A 271 19.08 -10.92 11.37
CA TYR A 271 18.62 -11.00 12.75
C TYR A 271 18.08 -9.64 13.23
N LEU A 272 18.78 -8.53 12.96
CA LEU A 272 18.30 -7.19 13.30
C LEU A 272 16.98 -6.85 12.59
N MET A 273 16.77 -7.25 11.33
CA MET A 273 15.51 -6.99 10.61
C MET A 273 14.31 -7.74 11.21
N GLN A 274 14.54 -8.89 11.87
CA GLN A 274 13.51 -9.65 12.58
C GLN A 274 13.17 -9.07 13.95
N MET A 275 14.07 -8.27 14.53
CA MET A 275 13.84 -7.70 15.86
C MET A 275 12.68 -6.70 15.84
N GLU A 276 11.78 -6.88 16.79
CA GLU A 276 10.63 -5.99 17.00
C GLU A 276 11.05 -4.53 17.25
N GLY A 277 12.17 -4.33 17.95
CA GLY A 277 12.73 -3.00 18.21
C GLY A 277 13.20 -2.24 16.96
N MET A 278 13.52 -2.94 15.87
CA MET A 278 14.23 -2.38 14.72
C MET A 278 13.33 -1.94 13.56
N GLN A 279 12.00 -1.99 13.72
CA GLN A 279 11.03 -1.66 12.65
C GLN A 279 11.32 -0.32 11.96
N ALA A 280 11.50 0.75 12.74
CA ALA A 280 11.80 2.09 12.22
C ALA A 280 13.17 2.21 11.53
N HIS A 281 14.07 1.25 11.76
CA HIS A 281 15.42 1.22 11.18
C HIS A 281 15.57 0.22 10.03
N ARG A 282 14.51 -0.54 9.67
CA ARG A 282 14.57 -1.58 8.63
C ARG A 282 15.10 -1.05 7.30
N GLU A 283 14.60 0.09 6.83
CA GLU A 283 15.09 0.69 5.57
C GLU A 283 16.59 1.02 5.62
N ARG A 284 17.06 1.57 6.76
CA ARG A 284 18.48 1.86 6.97
C ARG A 284 19.32 0.57 7.01
N LEU A 285 18.81 -0.51 7.60
CA LEU A 285 19.47 -1.82 7.62
C LEU A 285 19.56 -2.42 6.21
N ILE A 286 18.48 -2.36 5.42
CA ILE A 286 18.46 -2.80 4.01
C ILE A 286 19.48 -1.99 3.20
N TRP A 287 19.53 -0.67 3.38
CA TRP A 287 20.51 0.18 2.71
C TRP A 287 21.95 -0.19 3.11
N LYS A 288 22.23 -0.44 4.40
CA LYS A 288 23.55 -0.87 4.88
C LYS A 288 23.95 -2.22 4.28
N LEU A 289 23.00 -3.16 4.19
CA LEU A 289 23.19 -4.46 3.58
C LEU A 289 23.52 -4.36 2.07
N ASN A 290 22.74 -3.57 1.33
CA ASN A 290 22.97 -3.34 -0.10
C ASN A 290 24.33 -2.67 -0.36
N LYS A 291 24.71 -1.69 0.46
CA LYS A 291 26.03 -1.06 0.39
C LYS A 291 27.15 -2.07 0.63
N MET A 292 27.01 -2.92 1.65
CA MET A 292 27.99 -3.96 1.97
C MET A 292 28.13 -4.99 0.83
N LEU A 293 27.02 -5.42 0.24
CA LEU A 293 27.03 -6.32 -0.93
C LEU A 293 27.81 -5.72 -2.09
N SER A 294 27.54 -4.46 -2.44
CA SER A 294 28.24 -3.77 -3.53
C SER A 294 29.73 -3.64 -3.26
N GLN A 295 30.11 -3.20 -2.06
CA GLN A 295 31.52 -3.04 -1.66
C GLN A 295 32.27 -4.37 -1.68
N THR A 296 31.63 -5.44 -1.21
CA THR A 296 32.26 -6.77 -1.21
C THR A 296 32.55 -7.23 -2.64
N ILE A 297 31.63 -7.03 -3.59
CA ILE A 297 31.87 -7.37 -5.00
C ILE A 297 33.02 -6.55 -5.61
N ASP A 298 33.16 -5.27 -5.22
CA ASP A 298 34.24 -4.39 -5.69
C ASP A 298 35.63 -4.80 -5.18
N GLU A 299 35.70 -5.39 -3.99
CA GLU A 299 36.96 -5.81 -3.35
C GLU A 299 37.41 -7.22 -3.75
N LEU A 300 36.48 -8.08 -4.20
CA LEU A 300 36.76 -9.47 -4.56
C LEU A 300 37.48 -9.58 -5.91
N GLU A 301 38.39 -10.56 -5.98
CA GLU A 301 39.00 -10.96 -7.26
C GLU A 301 37.96 -11.69 -8.13
N ASN A 302 38.06 -11.57 -9.46
CA ASN A 302 37.10 -12.13 -10.43
C ASN A 302 36.74 -13.61 -10.19
N GLU A 303 37.71 -14.40 -9.75
CA GLU A 303 37.56 -15.84 -9.49
C GLU A 303 36.68 -16.13 -8.26
N GLN A 304 36.61 -15.19 -7.32
CA GLN A 304 35.88 -15.32 -6.06
C GLN A 304 34.43 -14.82 -6.15
N ILE A 305 34.14 -13.90 -7.08
CA ILE A 305 32.81 -13.28 -7.23
C ILE A 305 31.73 -14.34 -7.46
N ARG A 306 32.02 -15.39 -8.25
CA ARG A 306 31.06 -16.47 -8.51
C ARG A 306 30.65 -17.22 -7.22
N SER A 307 31.64 -17.58 -6.40
CA SER A 307 31.43 -18.24 -5.11
C SER A 307 30.67 -17.34 -4.11
N PHE A 308 30.95 -16.04 -4.17
CA PHE A 308 30.23 -15.05 -3.38
C PHE A 308 28.75 -14.97 -3.76
N ILE A 309 28.44 -14.85 -5.06
CA ILE A 309 27.06 -14.86 -5.56
C ILE A 309 26.34 -16.14 -5.09
N GLU A 310 26.96 -17.31 -5.23
CA GLU A 310 26.39 -18.58 -4.77
C GLU A 310 26.07 -18.56 -3.27
N THR A 311 26.97 -18.01 -2.47
CA THR A 311 26.81 -17.89 -1.03
C THR A 311 25.63 -16.98 -0.69
N VAL A 312 25.49 -15.83 -1.36
CA VAL A 312 24.34 -14.93 -1.13
C VAL A 312 23.01 -15.59 -1.49
N PHE A 313 22.92 -16.27 -2.63
CA PHE A 313 21.69 -16.97 -3.03
C PHE A 313 21.31 -18.09 -2.06
N ARG A 314 22.29 -18.86 -1.58
CA ARG A 314 22.04 -19.91 -0.57
C ARG A 314 21.43 -19.32 0.71
N PHE A 315 21.97 -18.22 1.21
CA PHE A 315 21.44 -17.58 2.41
C PHE A 315 20.08 -16.92 2.18
N ALA A 316 19.89 -16.28 1.04
CA ALA A 316 18.58 -15.71 0.68
C ALA A 316 17.48 -16.78 0.66
N GLN A 317 17.81 -18.03 0.31
CA GLN A 317 16.82 -19.12 0.24
C GLN A 317 16.23 -19.45 1.61
N GLU A 318 17.04 -19.43 2.67
CA GLU A 318 16.61 -19.70 4.05
C GLU A 318 15.68 -18.60 4.59
N LEU A 319 15.81 -17.38 4.07
CA LEU A 319 15.15 -16.18 4.57
C LEU A 319 14.01 -15.68 3.67
N ARG A 320 13.71 -16.40 2.58
CA ARG A 320 12.77 -16.01 1.53
C ARG A 320 11.37 -15.71 2.05
N ALA A 321 10.85 -16.55 2.95
CA ALA A 321 9.48 -16.45 3.45
C ALA A 321 9.24 -15.19 4.30
N GLU A 322 10.26 -14.75 5.05
CA GLU A 322 10.14 -13.64 6.00
C GLU A 322 10.61 -12.30 5.41
N HIS A 323 11.58 -12.33 4.48
CA HIS A 323 12.29 -11.13 4.01
C HIS A 323 12.32 -10.98 2.49
N GLY A 324 11.32 -11.53 1.78
CA GLY A 324 11.27 -11.54 0.32
C GLY A 324 11.51 -10.16 -0.32
N SER A 325 10.93 -9.10 0.23
CA SER A 325 11.09 -7.74 -0.27
C SER A 325 12.55 -7.28 -0.22
N SER A 326 13.24 -7.47 0.91
CA SER A 326 14.65 -7.09 1.06
C SER A 326 15.56 -7.94 0.18
N ILE A 327 15.24 -9.23 0.02
CA ILE A 327 15.97 -10.14 -0.86
C ILE A 327 15.92 -9.70 -2.32
N LEU A 328 14.75 -9.25 -2.80
CA LEU A 328 14.62 -8.72 -4.15
C LEU A 328 15.47 -7.45 -4.38
N ASP A 329 15.62 -6.57 -3.38
CA ASP A 329 16.51 -5.40 -3.49
C ASP A 329 17.99 -5.80 -3.54
N MET A 330 18.38 -6.81 -2.76
CA MET A 330 19.74 -7.36 -2.80
C MET A 330 20.05 -7.95 -4.18
N PHE A 331 19.13 -8.74 -4.74
CA PHE A 331 19.28 -9.29 -6.09
C PHE A 331 19.37 -8.19 -7.14
N LEU A 332 18.53 -7.15 -7.06
CA LEU A 332 18.67 -6.01 -7.96
C LEU A 332 20.07 -5.39 -7.89
N THR A 333 20.59 -5.20 -6.67
CA THR A 333 21.92 -4.61 -6.42
C THR A 333 23.05 -5.48 -7.00
N ILE A 334 23.05 -6.78 -6.70
CA ILE A 334 24.08 -7.72 -7.18
C ILE A 334 24.00 -7.89 -8.70
N GLY A 335 22.78 -7.97 -9.25
CA GLY A 335 22.57 -8.10 -10.69
C GLY A 335 23.10 -6.90 -11.47
N LYS A 336 22.77 -5.67 -11.04
CA LYS A 336 23.32 -4.44 -11.65
C LYS A 336 24.84 -4.43 -11.58
N LYS A 337 25.42 -4.78 -10.43
CA LYS A 337 26.88 -4.82 -10.28
C LYS A 337 27.54 -5.87 -11.18
N THR A 338 26.91 -7.03 -11.34
CA THR A 338 27.38 -8.09 -12.24
C THR A 338 27.39 -7.63 -13.70
N ILE A 339 26.37 -6.87 -14.12
CA ILE A 339 26.30 -6.26 -15.46
C ILE A 339 27.42 -5.22 -15.64
N ASP A 340 27.66 -4.36 -14.66
CA ASP A 340 28.71 -3.34 -14.73
C ASP A 340 30.11 -3.95 -14.88
N LEU A 341 30.42 -5.01 -14.11
CA LEU A 341 31.70 -5.73 -14.23
C LEU A 341 31.94 -6.31 -15.62
N LYS A 342 30.88 -6.75 -16.30
CA LYS A 342 30.98 -7.19 -17.69
C LYS A 342 31.26 -6.01 -18.63
N LYS A 343 30.56 -4.87 -18.46
CA LYS A 343 30.80 -3.65 -19.26
C LYS A 343 32.25 -3.15 -19.13
N GLU A 344 32.87 -3.37 -17.97
CA GLU A 344 34.29 -3.09 -17.69
C GLU A 344 35.26 -4.19 -18.17
N ALA A 345 34.76 -5.22 -18.87
CA ALA A 345 35.51 -6.40 -19.34
C ALA A 345 36.24 -7.17 -18.22
N LYS A 346 35.76 -7.09 -16.97
CA LYS A 346 36.38 -7.75 -15.81
C LYS A 346 35.95 -9.21 -15.70
N ALA A 347 34.68 -9.52 -15.88
CA ALA A 347 34.17 -10.90 -15.79
C ALA A 347 32.84 -11.07 -16.55
N ASP A 348 32.65 -12.20 -17.22
CA ASP A 348 31.36 -12.57 -17.83
C ASP A 348 30.55 -13.44 -16.86
N LEU A 349 29.90 -12.77 -15.90
CA LEU A 349 29.12 -13.41 -14.84
C LEU A 349 27.61 -13.24 -15.02
N VAL A 350 27.18 -12.45 -16.01
CA VAL A 350 25.77 -12.11 -16.24
C VAL A 350 24.93 -13.37 -16.44
N SER A 351 25.38 -14.29 -17.30
CA SER A 351 24.66 -15.56 -17.55
C SER A 351 24.59 -16.46 -16.31
N TYR A 352 25.62 -16.44 -15.46
CA TYR A 352 25.63 -17.24 -14.22
C TYR A 352 24.63 -16.68 -13.20
N TYR A 353 24.68 -15.36 -12.98
CA TYR A 353 23.75 -14.65 -12.12
C TYR A 353 22.30 -14.82 -12.59
N GLU A 354 22.06 -14.65 -13.90
CA GLU A 354 20.75 -14.84 -14.52
C GLU A 354 20.15 -16.21 -14.21
N ASN A 355 20.91 -17.29 -14.38
CA ASN A 355 20.43 -18.64 -14.07
C ASN A 355 20.12 -18.79 -12.56
N LYS A 356 20.99 -18.28 -11.67
CA LYS A 356 20.75 -18.35 -10.22
C LYS A 356 19.48 -17.59 -9.80
N LEU A 357 19.21 -16.44 -10.42
CA LEU A 357 17.99 -15.67 -10.19
C LEU A 357 16.74 -16.44 -10.64
N ILE A 358 16.81 -17.10 -11.80
CA ILE A 358 15.71 -17.94 -12.31
C ILE A 358 15.50 -19.15 -11.40
N ASP A 359 16.57 -19.82 -10.96
CA ASP A 359 16.53 -21.00 -10.09
C ASP A 359 15.99 -20.68 -8.69
N PHE A 360 16.28 -19.48 -8.16
CA PHE A 360 15.69 -19.00 -6.91
C PHE A 360 14.16 -18.94 -7.01
N GLY A 361 13.64 -18.64 -8.19
CA GLY A 361 12.21 -18.67 -8.50
C GLY A 361 11.54 -17.30 -8.47
N PHE A 362 10.24 -17.32 -8.78
CA PHE A 362 9.44 -16.12 -8.99
C PHE A 362 8.30 -16.03 -7.96
N GLU A 363 8.07 -14.84 -7.43
CA GLU A 363 6.95 -14.54 -6.54
C GLU A 363 5.65 -14.39 -7.34
N THR A 364 4.81 -15.43 -7.34
CA THR A 364 3.45 -15.40 -7.95
C THR A 364 2.48 -14.58 -7.07
N PRO A 365 1.35 -14.08 -7.61
CA PRO A 365 0.37 -13.35 -6.81
C PRO A 365 -0.25 -14.20 -5.68
N GLY A 366 -0.14 -15.53 -5.77
CA GLY A 366 -0.72 -16.46 -4.81
C GLY A 366 -2.25 -16.50 -4.91
N MET A 367 -2.91 -16.91 -3.82
CA MET A 367 -4.36 -16.87 -3.74
C MET A 367 -4.82 -15.44 -3.45
N VAL A 368 -5.47 -14.81 -4.43
CA VAL A 368 -6.07 -13.48 -4.27
C VAL A 368 -7.47 -13.65 -3.68
N TYR A 369 -7.69 -13.06 -2.51
CA TYR A 369 -8.99 -13.09 -1.83
C TYR A 369 -9.25 -11.78 -1.10
N VAL A 370 -10.50 -11.54 -0.73
CA VAL A 370 -10.90 -10.36 0.03
C VAL A 370 -11.22 -10.76 1.47
N ASN A 371 -10.65 -10.06 2.45
CA ASN A 371 -10.83 -10.36 3.88
C ASN A 371 -12.15 -9.80 4.44
N GLU A 372 -12.45 -10.06 5.72
CA GLU A 372 -13.71 -9.61 6.36
C GLU A 372 -13.85 -8.07 6.41
N ASP A 373 -12.73 -7.36 6.37
CA ASP A 373 -12.65 -5.88 6.31
C ASP A 373 -12.71 -5.35 4.87
N TRP A 374 -13.02 -6.23 3.90
CA TRP A 374 -13.18 -5.97 2.48
C TRP A 374 -11.90 -5.52 1.77
N GLN A 375 -10.74 -5.79 2.39
CA GLN A 375 -9.42 -5.53 1.82
C GLN A 375 -8.92 -6.72 1.03
N LEU A 376 -8.24 -6.44 -0.07
CA LEU A 376 -7.62 -7.45 -0.90
C LEU A 376 -6.34 -7.99 -0.24
N SER A 377 -6.21 -9.30 -0.20
CA SER A 377 -4.98 -10.00 0.18
C SER A 377 -4.33 -10.59 -1.07
N VAL A 378 -3.06 -10.25 -1.28
CA VAL A 378 -2.21 -10.70 -2.39
C VAL A 378 -0.77 -10.81 -1.90
N ASN A 379 0.07 -11.63 -2.54
CA ASN A 379 1.50 -11.65 -2.25
C ASN A 379 2.13 -10.27 -2.50
N GLU A 380 2.52 -9.60 -1.42
CA GLU A 380 3.12 -8.24 -1.44
C GLU A 380 4.40 -8.17 -2.27
N ASN A 381 5.13 -9.29 -2.42
CA ASN A 381 6.38 -9.34 -3.18
C ASN A 381 6.17 -9.55 -4.68
N HIS A 382 4.96 -9.89 -5.14
CA HIS A 382 4.69 -10.21 -6.55
C HIS A 382 5.07 -9.05 -7.49
N ILE A 383 4.50 -7.86 -7.24
CA ILE A 383 4.73 -6.70 -8.09
C ILE A 383 6.20 -6.26 -8.04
N LYS A 384 6.81 -6.33 -6.84
CA LYS A 384 8.22 -5.99 -6.63
C LYS A 384 9.14 -6.93 -7.41
N ASN A 385 8.85 -8.24 -7.43
CA ASN A 385 9.62 -9.22 -8.19
C ASN A 385 9.57 -8.91 -9.69
N ILE A 386 8.40 -8.56 -10.22
CA ILE A 386 8.27 -8.18 -11.63
C ILE A 386 9.15 -6.95 -11.91
N ARG A 387 9.04 -5.90 -11.09
CA ARG A 387 9.85 -4.67 -11.22
C ARG A 387 11.34 -4.99 -11.24
N VAL A 388 11.83 -5.77 -10.27
CA VAL A 388 13.25 -6.13 -10.19
C VAL A 388 13.74 -6.86 -11.44
N TRP A 389 12.97 -7.83 -11.94
CA TRP A 389 13.36 -8.56 -13.15
C TRP A 389 13.36 -7.66 -14.39
N LEU A 390 12.35 -6.80 -14.55
CA LEU A 390 12.29 -5.83 -15.64
C LEU A 390 13.46 -4.84 -15.59
N ASP A 391 13.76 -4.31 -14.41
CA ASP A 391 14.87 -3.39 -14.17
C ASP A 391 16.21 -4.01 -14.60
N LEU A 392 16.44 -5.29 -14.27
CA LEU A 392 17.66 -6.00 -14.64
C LEU A 392 17.74 -6.25 -16.15
N ILE A 393 16.63 -6.68 -16.77
CA ILE A 393 16.54 -6.89 -18.23
C ILE A 393 16.88 -5.58 -18.96
N GLU A 394 16.27 -4.48 -18.56
CA GLU A 394 16.49 -3.16 -19.14
C GLU A 394 17.93 -2.67 -18.91
N TYR A 395 18.44 -2.74 -17.67
CA TYR A 395 19.78 -2.28 -17.32
C TYR A 395 20.89 -3.05 -18.04
N SER A 396 20.64 -4.33 -18.33
CA SER A 396 21.50 -5.19 -19.15
C SER A 396 21.46 -4.87 -20.65
N GLU A 397 20.70 -3.85 -21.08
CA GLU A 397 20.45 -3.54 -22.50
C GLU A 397 19.86 -4.75 -23.24
N MET A 398 18.97 -5.48 -22.56
CA MET A 398 18.26 -6.66 -23.03
C MET A 398 19.12 -7.93 -23.22
N GLU A 399 20.36 -7.96 -22.72
CA GLU A 399 21.20 -9.16 -22.77
C GLU A 399 20.67 -10.34 -21.92
N MET A 400 19.90 -10.05 -20.85
CA MET A 400 19.25 -11.06 -20.01
C MET A 400 18.00 -11.68 -20.67
N GLU A 401 18.18 -12.30 -21.83
CA GLU A 401 17.11 -12.87 -22.64
C GLU A 401 16.40 -14.06 -21.94
N LYS A 402 17.13 -14.87 -21.15
CA LYS A 402 16.53 -16.01 -20.45
C LYS A 402 15.64 -15.52 -19.32
N LEU A 403 16.03 -14.46 -18.62
CA LEU A 403 15.23 -13.82 -17.58
C LEU A 403 13.94 -13.25 -18.17
N LEU A 404 14.02 -12.59 -19.33
CA LEU A 404 12.83 -12.14 -20.06
C LEU A 404 11.90 -13.31 -20.42
N SER A 405 12.48 -14.42 -20.86
CA SER A 405 11.71 -15.61 -21.22
C SER A 405 11.06 -16.27 -20.00
N ALA A 406 11.81 -16.38 -18.90
CA ALA A 406 11.32 -16.88 -17.62
C ALA A 406 10.22 -15.99 -17.05
N LEU A 407 10.33 -14.66 -17.16
CA LEU A 407 9.29 -13.72 -16.75
C LEU A 407 7.99 -13.99 -17.50
N ILE A 408 8.05 -14.11 -18.83
CA ILE A 408 6.87 -14.40 -19.66
C ILE A 408 6.21 -15.72 -19.25
N VAL A 409 7.02 -16.77 -19.02
CA VAL A 409 6.51 -18.08 -18.59
C VAL A 409 5.86 -18.01 -17.22
N ASN A 410 6.53 -17.39 -16.24
CA ASN A 410 6.02 -17.26 -14.88
C ASN A 410 4.73 -16.45 -14.82
N LEU A 411 4.62 -15.34 -15.57
CA LEU A 411 3.40 -14.55 -15.62
C LEU A 411 2.24 -15.29 -16.31
N ARG A 412 2.52 -16.12 -17.32
CA ARG A 412 1.47 -16.92 -17.99
C ARG A 412 0.95 -18.08 -17.15
N ILE A 413 1.82 -18.72 -16.37
CA ILE A 413 1.47 -19.89 -15.56
C ILE A 413 0.99 -19.48 -14.18
N GLY A 414 1.72 -18.59 -13.51
CA GLY A 414 1.44 -18.12 -12.16
C GLY A 414 0.39 -17.02 -12.07
N GLY A 415 -0.01 -16.45 -13.22
CA GLY A 415 -0.93 -15.31 -13.28
C GLY A 415 -0.27 -13.99 -12.95
N ILE A 416 -1.06 -12.92 -13.01
CA ILE A 416 -0.62 -11.56 -12.77
C ILE A 416 -1.66 -10.79 -11.97
N PHE A 417 -1.20 -10.02 -10.99
CA PHE A 417 -2.00 -9.08 -10.24
C PHE A 417 -1.35 -7.70 -10.26
N ILE A 418 -2.06 -6.69 -10.78
CA ILE A 418 -1.64 -5.29 -10.75
C ILE A 418 -2.85 -4.42 -10.41
N SER A 419 -2.69 -3.53 -9.44
CA SER A 419 -3.67 -2.49 -9.13
C SER A 419 -3.42 -1.24 -9.97
N ASP A 420 -4.48 -0.50 -10.28
CA ASP A 420 -4.37 0.82 -10.91
C ASP A 420 -3.44 1.75 -10.12
N THR A 421 -3.40 1.60 -8.79
CA THR A 421 -2.62 2.47 -7.92
C THR A 421 -1.12 2.18 -7.94
N ASP A 422 -0.71 1.07 -8.54
CA ASP A 422 0.70 0.71 -8.68
C ASP A 422 1.43 1.56 -9.74
N LEU A 423 0.69 2.26 -10.61
CA LEU A 423 1.20 3.08 -11.72
C LEU A 423 2.22 2.31 -12.58
N PHE A 424 1.93 1.04 -12.83
CA PHE A 424 2.84 0.12 -13.50
C PHE A 424 3.11 0.48 -14.97
N GLN A 425 2.31 1.38 -15.56
CA GLN A 425 2.57 1.97 -16.86
C GLN A 425 3.97 2.60 -16.95
N ARG A 426 4.51 3.13 -15.84
CA ARG A 426 5.87 3.66 -15.79
C ARG A 426 6.92 2.63 -16.18
N GLU A 427 6.76 1.39 -15.72
CA GLU A 427 7.69 0.30 -16.05
C GLU A 427 7.60 -0.08 -17.53
N ILE A 428 6.39 -0.03 -18.11
CA ILE A 428 6.20 -0.27 -19.55
C ILE A 428 6.89 0.81 -20.39
N THR A 429 6.70 2.09 -20.03
CA THR A 429 7.37 3.21 -20.69
C THR A 429 8.89 3.05 -20.63
N LYS A 430 9.41 2.66 -19.46
CA LYS A 430 10.84 2.44 -19.23
C LYS A 430 11.40 1.33 -20.14
N ILE A 431 10.72 0.18 -20.22
CA ILE A 431 11.09 -0.92 -21.13
C ILE A 431 11.04 -0.50 -22.58
N LEU A 432 9.97 0.19 -23.02
CA LEU A 432 9.80 0.60 -24.40
C LEU A 432 10.84 1.67 -24.83
N ASN A 433 11.35 2.45 -23.88
CA ASN A 433 12.47 3.38 -24.09
C ASN A 433 13.86 2.70 -24.11
N SER A 434 13.94 1.38 -23.85
CA SER A 434 15.18 0.60 -23.97
C SER A 434 15.41 0.06 -25.40
N ASN A 435 16.58 -0.51 -25.67
CA ASN A 435 16.88 -1.10 -26.98
C ASN A 435 16.15 -2.45 -27.20
N ILE A 436 14.84 -2.39 -27.47
CA ILE A 436 14.00 -3.57 -27.66
C ILE A 436 14.14 -4.23 -29.04
N ALA A 437 14.86 -3.63 -29.99
CA ALA A 437 14.93 -4.09 -31.39
C ALA A 437 15.32 -5.56 -31.55
N PRO A 438 16.36 -6.09 -30.86
CA PRO A 438 16.74 -7.50 -30.99
C PRO A 438 15.68 -8.46 -30.42
N PHE A 439 14.88 -8.00 -29.45
CA PHE A 439 13.94 -8.83 -28.68
C PHE A 439 12.47 -8.44 -28.86
N TYR A 440 12.16 -7.63 -29.89
CA TYR A 440 10.84 -7.03 -30.08
C TYR A 440 9.69 -8.03 -29.98
N LYS A 441 9.85 -9.23 -30.53
CA LYS A 441 8.81 -10.28 -30.47
C LYS A 441 8.52 -10.70 -29.02
N LYS A 442 9.56 -10.88 -28.18
CA LYS A 442 9.39 -11.27 -26.77
C LYS A 442 8.82 -10.12 -25.95
N VAL A 443 9.33 -8.90 -26.15
CA VAL A 443 8.79 -7.69 -25.51
C VAL A 443 7.32 -7.52 -25.87
N LYS A 444 6.94 -7.68 -27.15
CA LYS A 444 5.54 -7.65 -27.58
C LYS A 444 4.67 -8.74 -26.93
N GLN A 445 5.21 -9.93 -26.67
CA GLN A 445 4.46 -10.98 -25.96
C GLN A 445 4.33 -10.67 -24.47
N LEU A 446 5.35 -10.10 -23.86
CA LEU A 446 5.35 -9.66 -22.48
C LEU A 446 4.33 -8.53 -22.26
N THR A 447 4.39 -7.49 -23.10
CA THR A 447 3.46 -6.35 -23.02
C THR A 447 2.01 -6.79 -23.16
N ARG A 448 1.73 -7.84 -23.94
CA ARG A 448 0.39 -8.42 -24.08
C ARG A 448 -0.19 -9.06 -22.82
N ILE A 449 0.64 -9.38 -21.82
CA ILE A 449 0.21 -10.01 -20.57
C ILE A 449 -0.23 -8.96 -19.55
N PHE A 450 0.33 -7.75 -19.61
CA PHE A 450 0.10 -6.73 -18.59
C PHE A 450 -1.29 -6.05 -18.73
N PRO A 451 -2.10 -6.00 -17.66
CA PRO A 451 -3.41 -5.36 -17.67
C PRO A 451 -3.32 -3.87 -17.33
N VAL A 452 -2.50 -3.09 -18.05
CA VAL A 452 -2.08 -1.73 -17.62
C VAL A 452 -2.32 -0.62 -18.64
N TYR A 453 -2.93 -0.90 -19.79
CA TYR A 453 -3.07 0.05 -20.91
C TYR A 453 -4.30 0.96 -20.80
N PHE A 454 -4.76 1.20 -19.58
CA PHE A 454 -5.85 2.14 -19.31
C PHE A 454 -5.30 3.54 -19.10
N ASN A 455 -6.08 4.54 -19.52
CA ASN A 455 -5.74 5.95 -19.31
C ASN A 455 -6.26 6.47 -17.96
N GLU A 456 -7.41 5.97 -17.50
CA GLU A 456 -8.08 6.43 -16.28
C GLU A 456 -7.75 5.52 -15.09
N ILE A 457 -7.21 6.12 -14.02
CA ILE A 457 -6.89 5.45 -12.76
C ILE A 457 -8.16 5.39 -11.90
N GLY A 458 -8.55 4.18 -11.51
CA GLY A 458 -9.75 3.91 -10.73
C GLY A 458 -10.99 3.60 -11.58
N ALA A 459 -12.09 3.24 -10.93
CA ALA A 459 -13.39 3.09 -11.58
C ALA A 459 -14.12 4.44 -11.68
N GLU A 460 -13.97 5.11 -12.82
CA GLU A 460 -14.64 6.36 -13.16
C GLU A 460 -15.47 6.20 -14.46
N GLY A 461 -16.12 7.29 -14.90
CA GLY A 461 -16.87 7.31 -16.15
C GLY A 461 -17.98 6.26 -16.21
N ASP A 462 -17.98 5.47 -17.29
CA ASP A 462 -19.02 4.48 -17.56
C ASP A 462 -19.00 3.30 -16.59
N ILE A 463 -17.81 2.85 -16.14
CA ILE A 463 -17.69 1.77 -15.14
C ILE A 463 -18.42 2.18 -13.86
N ARG A 464 -18.17 3.40 -13.36
CA ARG A 464 -18.83 3.92 -12.16
C ARG A 464 -20.34 4.06 -12.35
N LYS A 465 -20.77 4.48 -13.53
CA LYS A 465 -22.19 4.65 -13.84
C LYS A 465 -22.91 3.30 -13.75
N VAL A 466 -22.43 2.26 -14.45
CA VAL A 466 -23.09 0.96 -14.48
C VAL A 466 -23.05 0.24 -13.12
N THR A 467 -21.95 0.33 -12.39
CA THR A 467 -21.85 -0.26 -11.03
C THR A 467 -22.72 0.46 -10.00
N THR A 468 -22.99 1.75 -10.20
CA THR A 468 -23.88 2.50 -9.32
C THR A 468 -25.33 2.18 -9.63
N THR A 469 -25.71 2.15 -10.91
CA THR A 469 -27.07 1.76 -11.34
C THR A 469 -27.43 0.36 -10.83
N ILE A 470 -26.56 -0.64 -11.08
CA ILE A 470 -26.85 -2.04 -10.72
C ILE A 470 -27.06 -2.26 -9.22
N ASP A 471 -26.40 -1.47 -8.36
CA ASP A 471 -26.49 -1.53 -6.89
C ASP A 471 -27.69 -0.71 -6.35
N GLU A 472 -27.92 0.48 -6.91
CA GLU A 472 -28.94 1.42 -6.41
C GLU A 472 -30.38 1.02 -6.77
N VAL A 473 -30.56 0.24 -7.83
CA VAL A 473 -31.88 -0.26 -8.26
C VAL A 473 -32.60 -1.07 -7.16
N TYR A 474 -31.84 -1.72 -6.26
CA TYR A 474 -32.37 -2.38 -5.07
C TYR A 474 -31.97 -1.68 -3.76
N HIS A 475 -31.68 -0.37 -3.81
CA HIS A 475 -31.25 0.43 -2.66
C HIS A 475 -30.10 -0.20 -1.87
N ARG A 476 -29.17 -0.89 -2.56
CA ARG A 476 -27.98 -1.53 -1.98
C ARG A 476 -28.29 -2.69 -1.01
N GLU A 477 -29.48 -3.26 -1.12
CA GLU A 477 -29.86 -4.45 -0.34
C GLU A 477 -29.25 -5.74 -0.88
N ASP A 478 -28.90 -5.78 -2.17
CA ASP A 478 -28.19 -6.92 -2.77
C ASP A 478 -26.71 -6.90 -2.33
N LYS A 479 -26.39 -7.69 -1.30
CA LYS A 479 -25.04 -7.73 -0.71
C LYS A 479 -23.95 -8.18 -1.68
N LEU A 480 -24.27 -9.05 -2.63
CA LEU A 480 -23.29 -9.51 -3.61
C LEU A 480 -22.97 -8.41 -4.61
N VAL A 481 -24.00 -7.72 -5.13
CA VAL A 481 -23.81 -6.59 -6.05
C VAL A 481 -23.16 -5.40 -5.34
N HIS A 482 -23.57 -5.11 -4.10
CA HIS A 482 -22.96 -4.06 -3.31
C HIS A 482 -21.47 -4.31 -3.05
N PHE A 483 -21.10 -5.56 -2.75
CA PHE A 483 -19.72 -5.99 -2.65
C PHE A 483 -18.97 -5.80 -3.98
N LEU A 484 -19.53 -6.27 -5.10
CA LEU A 484 -18.93 -6.10 -6.43
C LEU A 484 -18.67 -4.62 -6.74
N ARG A 485 -19.66 -3.74 -6.50
CA ARG A 485 -19.48 -2.29 -6.65
C ARG A 485 -18.34 -1.80 -5.78
N LYS A 486 -18.31 -2.12 -4.49
CA LYS A 486 -17.25 -1.65 -3.60
C LYS A 486 -15.88 -2.11 -4.07
N GLN A 487 -15.72 -3.38 -4.45
CA GLN A 487 -14.46 -3.90 -4.98
C GLN A 487 -14.02 -3.22 -6.28
N VAL A 488 -14.94 -3.01 -7.23
CA VAL A 488 -14.63 -2.29 -8.48
C VAL A 488 -14.15 -0.88 -8.17
N HIS A 489 -14.80 -0.22 -7.21
CA HIS A 489 -14.46 1.15 -6.87
C HIS A 489 -13.18 1.26 -6.06
N THR A 490 -12.87 0.34 -5.14
CA THR A 490 -11.75 0.46 -4.20
C THR A 490 -10.46 -0.11 -4.74
N GLU A 491 -10.52 -1.33 -5.28
CA GLU A 491 -9.33 -2.11 -5.59
C GLU A 491 -8.86 -1.93 -7.04
N SER A 492 -9.77 -1.54 -7.96
CA SER A 492 -9.50 -1.22 -9.37
C SER A 492 -8.33 -2.01 -9.97
N ASN A 493 -8.58 -3.30 -10.27
CA ASN A 493 -7.55 -4.22 -10.74
C ASN A 493 -8.12 -5.25 -11.73
N ASN A 494 -7.23 -6.06 -12.31
CA ASN A 494 -7.59 -7.02 -13.35
C ASN A 494 -8.44 -8.21 -12.90
N THR A 495 -8.48 -8.54 -11.59
CA THR A 495 -9.29 -9.67 -11.08
C THR A 495 -10.80 -9.38 -11.12
N LEU A 496 -11.19 -8.10 -11.26
CA LEU A 496 -12.58 -7.68 -11.34
C LEU A 496 -13.32 -8.27 -12.56
N ILE A 497 -12.60 -8.59 -13.64
CA ILE A 497 -13.17 -9.30 -14.80
C ILE A 497 -13.70 -10.67 -14.36
N GLU A 498 -12.87 -11.44 -13.65
CA GLU A 498 -13.23 -12.79 -13.21
C GLU A 498 -14.31 -12.75 -12.13
N LEU A 499 -14.24 -11.78 -11.21
CA LEU A 499 -15.28 -11.59 -10.19
C LEU A 499 -16.64 -11.30 -10.84
N THR A 500 -16.69 -10.39 -11.81
CA THR A 500 -17.92 -10.05 -12.56
C THR A 500 -18.49 -11.27 -13.27
N LEU A 501 -17.62 -12.06 -13.92
CA LEU A 501 -18.03 -13.31 -14.55
C LEU A 501 -18.57 -14.32 -13.54
N LYS A 502 -17.92 -14.52 -12.39
CA LYS A 502 -18.39 -15.44 -11.34
C LYS A 502 -19.74 -15.02 -10.76
N VAL A 503 -19.97 -13.71 -10.59
CA VAL A 503 -21.28 -13.17 -10.17
C VAL A 503 -22.36 -13.51 -11.20
N PHE A 504 -22.09 -13.30 -12.50
CA PHE A 504 -23.05 -13.64 -13.55
C PHE A 504 -23.29 -15.15 -13.66
N LYS A 505 -22.24 -15.98 -13.54
CA LYS A 505 -22.38 -17.45 -13.48
C LYS A 505 -23.30 -17.87 -12.34
N PHE A 506 -23.11 -17.30 -11.16
CA PHE A 506 -23.98 -17.55 -10.02
C PHE A 506 -25.44 -17.13 -10.27
N TRP A 507 -25.67 -16.05 -11.03
CA TRP A 507 -27.02 -15.72 -11.50
C TRP A 507 -27.56 -16.78 -12.46
N CYS A 508 -26.75 -17.40 -13.30
CA CYS A 508 -27.20 -18.45 -14.22
C CYS A 508 -27.43 -19.81 -13.55
N ASP A 509 -26.51 -20.29 -12.71
CA ASP A 509 -26.52 -21.67 -12.19
C ASP A 509 -26.93 -21.79 -10.72
N GLY A 510 -26.90 -20.68 -9.97
CA GLY A 510 -27.14 -20.65 -8.52
C GLY A 510 -26.13 -21.41 -7.68
N ASN A 511 -24.96 -21.76 -8.24
CA ASN A 511 -23.88 -22.41 -7.53
C ASN A 511 -23.09 -21.40 -6.70
N LEU A 512 -23.37 -21.36 -5.39
CA LEU A 512 -22.72 -20.42 -4.49
C LEU A 512 -21.25 -20.77 -4.21
N GLU A 513 -20.85 -22.04 -4.34
CA GLU A 513 -19.50 -22.49 -3.99
C GLU A 513 -18.41 -21.84 -4.87
N ILE A 514 -18.74 -21.43 -6.10
CA ILE A 514 -17.79 -20.73 -6.99
C ILE A 514 -17.35 -19.36 -6.44
N LEU A 515 -18.18 -18.76 -5.58
CA LEU A 515 -17.94 -17.44 -4.99
C LEU A 515 -17.19 -17.53 -3.64
N LYS A 516 -17.18 -18.70 -3.00
CA LYS A 516 -16.52 -18.93 -1.71
C LYS A 516 -15.05 -18.52 -1.64
N PRO A 517 -14.18 -18.78 -2.64
CA PRO A 517 -12.77 -18.39 -2.56
C PRO A 517 -12.53 -16.89 -2.78
N VAL A 518 -13.50 -16.14 -3.32
CA VAL A 518 -13.35 -14.73 -3.68
C VAL A 518 -14.13 -13.78 -2.78
N LEU A 519 -15.12 -14.28 -2.04
CA LEU A 519 -15.94 -13.49 -1.12
C LEU A 519 -15.50 -13.65 0.34
N PRO A 520 -15.57 -12.56 1.14
CA PRO A 520 -15.51 -12.65 2.59
C PRO A 520 -16.66 -13.50 3.16
N LYS A 521 -16.47 -14.10 4.35
CA LYS A 521 -17.49 -14.98 4.94
C LYS A 521 -18.76 -14.20 5.29
N ASN A 522 -18.65 -12.95 5.75
CA ASN A 522 -19.80 -12.11 6.04
C ASN A 522 -20.70 -11.88 4.80
N VAL A 523 -20.11 -11.60 3.63
CA VAL A 523 -20.84 -11.42 2.36
C VAL A 523 -21.41 -12.77 1.90
N PHE A 524 -20.60 -13.82 1.90
CA PHE A 524 -21.02 -15.16 1.47
C PHE A 524 -22.24 -15.65 2.25
N ASN A 525 -22.23 -15.50 3.58
CA ASN A 525 -23.32 -15.93 4.45
C ASN A 525 -24.59 -15.07 4.31
N ALA A 526 -24.47 -13.83 3.82
CA ALA A 526 -25.59 -12.92 3.63
C ALA A 526 -26.35 -13.14 2.30
N ILE A 527 -25.83 -14.00 1.41
CA ILE A 527 -26.46 -14.27 0.11
C ILE A 527 -27.67 -15.20 0.31
N ASP A 528 -28.87 -14.66 0.11
CA ASP A 528 -30.13 -15.41 0.13
C ASP A 528 -30.65 -15.66 -1.30
N LYS A 529 -30.68 -16.93 -1.71
CA LYS A 529 -31.21 -17.39 -3.01
C LYS A 529 -32.74 -17.25 -3.14
N LYS A 530 -33.45 -16.93 -2.05
CA LYS A 530 -34.89 -16.64 -2.06
C LYS A 530 -35.18 -15.14 -2.01
N SER A 531 -34.15 -14.31 -1.92
CA SER A 531 -34.31 -12.85 -1.84
C SER A 531 -34.99 -12.28 -3.09
N LYS A 532 -35.65 -11.14 -2.90
CA LYS A 532 -36.24 -10.35 -3.98
C LYS A 532 -35.19 -9.88 -5.01
N CYS A 533 -33.92 -9.78 -4.61
CA CYS A 533 -32.82 -9.35 -5.46
C CYS A 533 -32.26 -10.51 -6.32
N TYR A 534 -32.28 -11.75 -5.82
CA TYR A 534 -31.69 -12.88 -6.55
C TYR A 534 -32.71 -13.67 -7.38
N ALA A 535 -33.89 -14.00 -6.83
CA ALA A 535 -34.79 -14.94 -7.49
C ALA A 535 -35.28 -14.49 -8.88
N PRO A 536 -35.58 -13.20 -9.14
CA PRO A 536 -35.93 -12.72 -10.48
C PRO A 536 -34.75 -12.75 -11.46
N ILE A 537 -33.60 -12.20 -11.08
CA ILE A 537 -32.42 -12.13 -11.96
C ILE A 537 -31.93 -13.52 -12.33
N HIS A 538 -32.01 -14.50 -11.43
CA HIS A 538 -31.67 -15.89 -11.72
C HIS A 538 -32.54 -16.47 -12.84
N LYS A 539 -33.86 -16.33 -12.73
CA LYS A 539 -34.80 -16.83 -13.76
C LYS A 539 -34.53 -16.18 -15.11
N MET A 540 -34.21 -14.89 -15.14
CA MET A 540 -33.95 -14.16 -16.37
C MET A 540 -32.60 -14.52 -16.99
N ALA A 541 -31.54 -14.66 -16.19
CA ALA A 541 -30.24 -15.11 -16.65
C ALA A 541 -30.31 -16.53 -17.24
N VAL A 542 -31.02 -17.46 -16.59
CA VAL A 542 -31.30 -18.80 -17.12
C VAL A 542 -32.05 -18.75 -18.45
N ALA A 543 -33.09 -17.91 -18.54
CA ALA A 543 -33.86 -17.74 -19.76
C ALA A 543 -33.01 -17.15 -20.90
N LEU A 544 -32.16 -16.18 -20.60
CA LEU A 544 -31.24 -15.54 -21.54
C LEU A 544 -30.24 -16.56 -22.13
N CYS A 545 -29.60 -17.37 -21.28
CA CYS A 545 -28.70 -18.44 -21.74
C CYS A 545 -29.44 -19.49 -22.60
N ARG A 546 -30.69 -19.83 -22.26
CA ARG A 546 -31.50 -20.78 -23.04
C ARG A 546 -31.91 -20.23 -24.40
N LEU A 547 -32.30 -18.94 -24.47
CA LEU A 547 -32.69 -18.29 -25.73
C LEU A 547 -31.53 -18.25 -26.73
N ASN A 548 -30.31 -18.00 -26.25
CA ASN A 548 -29.13 -17.96 -27.11
C ASN A 548 -28.44 -19.32 -27.31
N ASN A 549 -28.87 -20.36 -26.57
CA ASN A 549 -28.19 -21.65 -26.48
C ASN A 549 -26.68 -21.52 -26.19
N SER A 550 -26.35 -20.70 -25.20
CA SER A 550 -24.96 -20.32 -24.87
C SER A 550 -24.65 -20.45 -23.39
N THR A 551 -23.37 -20.65 -23.11
CA THR A 551 -22.80 -20.58 -21.75
C THR A 551 -22.85 -19.15 -21.19
N PRO A 552 -22.78 -18.97 -19.86
CA PRO A 552 -22.73 -17.63 -19.26
C PRO A 552 -21.60 -16.75 -19.82
N GLU A 553 -20.43 -17.34 -20.07
CA GLU A 553 -19.27 -16.70 -20.69
C GLU A 553 -19.59 -16.16 -22.09
N GLU A 554 -20.18 -17.01 -22.93
CA GLU A 554 -20.55 -16.65 -24.30
C GLU A 554 -21.61 -15.55 -24.32
N VAL A 555 -22.58 -15.59 -23.40
CA VAL A 555 -23.61 -14.55 -23.27
C VAL A 555 -22.99 -13.20 -22.90
N LEU A 556 -22.05 -13.16 -21.96
CA LEU A 556 -21.36 -11.91 -21.61
C LEU A 556 -20.44 -11.40 -22.71
N ALA A 557 -19.98 -12.27 -23.61
CA ALA A 557 -19.11 -11.93 -24.74
C ALA A 557 -19.87 -11.49 -26.01
N LEU A 558 -21.21 -11.52 -26.00
CA LEU A 558 -22.02 -11.02 -27.11
C LEU A 558 -21.81 -9.52 -27.33
N ASP A 559 -22.03 -9.04 -28.55
CA ASP A 559 -22.11 -7.60 -28.77
C ASP A 559 -23.37 -7.01 -28.11
N SER A 560 -23.30 -5.74 -27.73
CA SER A 560 -24.38 -5.10 -26.97
C SER A 560 -25.70 -5.02 -27.72
N ASN A 561 -25.71 -4.97 -29.06
CA ASN A 561 -26.96 -4.94 -29.83
C ASN A 561 -27.66 -6.29 -29.78
N THR A 562 -26.92 -7.37 -30.02
CA THR A 562 -27.44 -8.74 -29.94
C THR A 562 -27.96 -9.04 -28.53
N LEU A 563 -27.20 -8.69 -27.48
CA LEU A 563 -27.64 -8.91 -26.12
C LEU A 563 -28.92 -8.13 -25.79
N ASN A 564 -29.02 -6.86 -26.20
CA ASN A 564 -30.20 -6.06 -25.96
C ASN A 564 -31.45 -6.66 -26.62
N GLN A 565 -31.34 -7.15 -27.85
CA GLN A 565 -32.43 -7.83 -28.54
C GLN A 565 -32.89 -9.10 -27.80
N LEU A 566 -31.95 -9.88 -27.25
CA LEU A 566 -32.27 -11.06 -26.44
C LEU A 566 -32.96 -10.69 -25.12
N ILE A 567 -32.51 -9.62 -24.46
CA ILE A 567 -33.13 -9.13 -23.21
C ILE A 567 -34.55 -8.60 -23.47
N ASP A 568 -34.79 -7.98 -24.63
CA ASP A 568 -36.12 -7.48 -25.00
C ASP A 568 -37.12 -8.63 -25.28
N GLN A 569 -36.64 -9.78 -25.74
CA GLN A 569 -37.44 -11.00 -25.92
C GLN A 569 -37.84 -11.70 -24.61
N LEU A 570 -37.22 -11.34 -23.48
CA LEU A 570 -37.59 -11.90 -22.17
C LEU A 570 -39.02 -11.43 -21.76
N PRO A 571 -39.78 -12.26 -21.01
CA PRO A 571 -41.17 -12.00 -20.65
C PRO A 571 -41.43 -10.57 -20.11
N GLU A 572 -42.62 -10.03 -20.39
CA GLU A 572 -43.04 -8.74 -19.86
C GLU A 572 -43.14 -8.77 -18.32
N GLY A 573 -42.39 -7.87 -17.66
CA GLY A 573 -42.19 -7.85 -16.21
C GLY A 573 -40.71 -7.69 -15.84
N HIS A 574 -40.41 -7.26 -14.61
CA HIS A 574 -39.03 -7.13 -14.09
C HIS A 574 -38.11 -6.20 -14.91
N SER A 575 -38.58 -4.99 -15.25
CA SER A 575 -37.76 -3.96 -15.94
C SER A 575 -36.43 -3.69 -15.24
N ILE A 576 -36.45 -3.69 -13.91
CA ILE A 576 -35.30 -3.59 -13.02
C ILE A 576 -34.23 -4.66 -13.33
N ASP A 577 -34.62 -5.93 -13.43
CA ASP A 577 -33.66 -7.02 -13.64
C ASP A 577 -33.20 -7.09 -15.10
N LYS A 578 -34.00 -6.59 -16.06
CA LYS A 578 -33.54 -6.38 -17.46
C LYS A 578 -32.40 -5.34 -17.49
N GLU A 579 -32.54 -4.26 -16.74
CA GLU A 579 -31.50 -3.24 -16.60
C GLU A 579 -30.23 -3.82 -15.96
N ARG A 580 -30.35 -4.60 -14.87
CA ARG A 580 -29.19 -5.27 -14.25
C ARG A 580 -28.45 -6.23 -15.18
N LEU A 581 -29.15 -6.95 -16.06
CA LEU A 581 -28.52 -7.81 -17.07
C LEU A 581 -27.72 -6.99 -18.11
N ARG A 582 -28.24 -5.81 -18.49
CA ARG A 582 -27.51 -4.89 -19.37
C ARG A 582 -26.27 -4.32 -18.66
N ASP A 583 -26.43 -3.87 -17.42
CA ASP A 583 -25.37 -3.26 -16.64
C ASP A 583 -24.23 -4.24 -16.33
N ILE A 584 -24.53 -5.49 -15.96
CA ILE A 584 -23.48 -6.49 -15.69
C ILE A 584 -22.69 -6.83 -16.97
N HIS A 585 -23.37 -6.87 -18.12
CA HIS A 585 -22.71 -7.06 -19.41
C HIS A 585 -21.83 -5.87 -19.77
N LEU A 586 -22.35 -4.64 -19.64
CA LEU A 586 -21.56 -3.43 -19.89
C LEU A 586 -20.36 -3.34 -18.95
N LEU A 587 -20.55 -3.63 -17.66
CA LEU A 587 -19.47 -3.69 -16.68
C LEU A 587 -18.39 -4.69 -17.11
N TYR A 588 -18.79 -5.91 -17.48
CA TYR A 588 -17.85 -6.92 -17.96
C TYR A 588 -17.07 -6.44 -19.19
N THR A 589 -17.76 -5.85 -20.17
CA THR A 589 -17.17 -5.28 -21.39
C THR A 589 -16.16 -4.17 -21.06
N PHE A 590 -16.53 -3.20 -20.23
CA PHE A 590 -15.65 -2.09 -19.87
C PHE A 590 -14.43 -2.56 -19.06
N LEU A 591 -14.60 -3.52 -18.15
CA LEU A 591 -13.47 -4.11 -17.42
C LEU A 591 -12.52 -4.87 -18.35
N LYS A 592 -13.04 -5.60 -19.35
CA LYS A 592 -12.21 -6.23 -20.37
C LYS A 592 -11.49 -5.21 -21.24
N GLU A 593 -12.15 -4.16 -21.70
CA GLU A 593 -11.50 -3.11 -22.47
C GLU A 593 -10.41 -2.40 -21.66
N LYS A 594 -10.63 -2.23 -20.35
CA LYS A 594 -9.68 -1.57 -19.46
C LYS A 594 -8.45 -2.44 -19.14
N TYR A 595 -8.65 -3.72 -18.86
CA TYR A 595 -7.61 -4.61 -18.33
C TYR A 595 -7.12 -5.68 -19.31
N SER A 596 -7.64 -5.72 -20.54
CA SER A 596 -7.24 -6.66 -21.58
C SER A 596 -7.12 -5.97 -22.93
N PHE A 597 -6.53 -6.67 -23.92
CA PHE A 597 -6.46 -6.20 -25.31
C PHE A 597 -7.72 -6.50 -26.13
N GLU A 598 -8.78 -6.98 -25.49
CA GLU A 598 -10.05 -7.24 -26.17
C GLU A 598 -10.85 -5.93 -26.23
N THR A 599 -11.09 -5.47 -27.46
CA THR A 599 -11.92 -4.30 -27.74
C THR A 599 -13.10 -4.72 -28.60
N VAL A 600 -14.28 -4.19 -28.27
CA VAL A 600 -15.52 -4.44 -29.03
C VAL A 600 -15.51 -3.65 -30.34
N ASP A 601 -14.94 -2.44 -30.35
CA ASP A 601 -14.79 -1.61 -31.55
C ASP A 601 -13.37 -1.04 -31.66
N ILE A 602 -12.55 -1.70 -32.48
CA ILE A 602 -11.18 -1.26 -32.78
C ILE A 602 -11.14 0.13 -33.43
N THR A 603 -12.15 0.51 -34.20
CA THR A 603 -12.17 1.82 -34.88
C THR A 603 -12.41 2.94 -33.89
N GLU A 604 -13.29 2.73 -32.91
CA GLU A 604 -13.48 3.67 -31.81
C GLU A 604 -12.22 3.80 -30.96
N LEU A 605 -11.58 2.67 -30.63
CA LEU A 605 -10.31 2.68 -29.89
C LEU A 605 -9.25 3.50 -30.63
N LEU A 606 -9.09 3.31 -31.94
CA LEU A 606 -8.11 4.05 -32.75
C LEU A 606 -8.39 5.56 -32.74
N THR A 607 -9.65 6.01 -32.73
CA THR A 607 -9.97 7.45 -32.67
C THR A 607 -9.55 8.13 -31.37
N ARG A 608 -9.28 7.37 -30.31
CA ARG A 608 -8.79 7.92 -29.03
C ARG A 608 -7.32 8.34 -29.10
N PHE A 609 -6.58 7.93 -30.13
CA PHE A 609 -5.15 8.18 -30.26
C PHE A 609 -4.83 9.02 -31.51
N PRO A 610 -3.98 10.05 -31.39
CA PRO A 610 -3.69 10.97 -32.50
C PRO A 610 -2.74 10.40 -33.55
N TYR A 611 -2.29 9.14 -33.41
CA TYR A 611 -1.24 8.57 -34.26
C TYR A 611 -1.72 8.17 -35.66
N ILE A 612 -3.03 7.96 -35.85
CA ILE A 612 -3.60 7.59 -37.15
C ILE A 612 -4.63 8.66 -37.53
N ASP A 613 -4.59 9.15 -38.77
CA ASP A 613 -5.53 10.16 -39.25
C ASP A 613 -6.97 9.64 -39.21
N ASP A 614 -7.88 10.42 -38.61
CA ASP A 614 -9.32 10.14 -38.55
C ASP A 614 -9.93 9.75 -39.89
N LYS A 615 -9.43 10.29 -41.00
CA LYS A 615 -9.90 9.93 -42.35
C LYS A 615 -9.58 8.48 -42.68
N GLU A 616 -8.39 8.00 -42.32
CA GLU A 616 -7.98 6.62 -42.54
C GLU A 616 -8.76 5.67 -41.62
N ILE A 617 -9.02 6.07 -40.37
CA ILE A 617 -9.86 5.30 -39.44
C ILE A 617 -11.30 5.17 -39.99
N LYS A 618 -11.86 6.27 -40.51
CA LYS A 618 -13.19 6.25 -41.16
C LYS A 618 -13.23 5.35 -42.40
N LYS A 619 -12.15 5.32 -43.20
CA LYS A 619 -12.03 4.38 -44.32
C LYS A 619 -12.03 2.92 -43.84
N LEU A 620 -11.29 2.61 -42.77
CA LEU A 620 -11.29 1.28 -42.18
C LEU A 620 -12.68 0.89 -41.68
N ARG A 621 -13.36 1.79 -40.96
CA ARG A 621 -14.74 1.56 -40.49
C ARG A 621 -15.69 1.22 -41.64
N LYS A 622 -15.62 1.99 -42.73
CA LYS A 622 -16.44 1.74 -43.93
C LYS A 622 -16.12 0.38 -44.56
N ALA A 623 -14.84 0.06 -44.75
CA ALA A 623 -14.41 -1.21 -45.34
C ALA A 623 -14.85 -2.42 -44.51
N LEU A 624 -14.80 -2.33 -43.18
CA LEU A 624 -15.30 -3.38 -42.27
C LEU A 624 -16.81 -3.55 -42.38
N GLN A 625 -17.58 -2.45 -42.42
CA GLN A 625 -19.04 -2.49 -42.57
C GLN A 625 -19.49 -3.05 -43.93
N GLU A 626 -18.72 -2.81 -44.98
CA GLU A 626 -18.99 -3.31 -46.34
C GLU A 626 -18.44 -4.73 -46.57
N ASN A 627 -17.81 -5.37 -45.57
CA ASN A 627 -17.09 -6.64 -45.69
C ASN A 627 -16.00 -6.65 -46.78
N ASP A 628 -15.40 -5.50 -47.07
CA ASP A 628 -14.25 -5.39 -47.97
C ASP A 628 -12.97 -5.78 -47.22
N PHE A 629 -12.74 -7.10 -47.16
CA PHE A 629 -11.60 -7.67 -46.44
C PHE A 629 -10.25 -7.27 -47.04
N GLU A 630 -10.16 -7.09 -48.37
CA GLU A 630 -8.91 -6.72 -49.03
C GLU A 630 -8.47 -5.31 -48.63
N THR A 631 -9.37 -4.34 -48.74
CA THR A 631 -9.10 -2.96 -48.33
C THR A 631 -8.85 -2.88 -46.83
N SER A 632 -9.64 -3.59 -46.03
CA SER A 632 -9.47 -3.64 -44.57
C SER A 632 -8.08 -4.15 -44.18
N LEU A 633 -7.61 -5.26 -44.78
CA LEU A 633 -6.28 -5.80 -44.52
C LEU A 633 -5.17 -4.82 -44.92
N LYS A 634 -5.27 -4.18 -46.10
CA LYS A 634 -4.29 -3.19 -46.56
C LYS A 634 -4.17 -2.02 -45.57
N LEU A 635 -5.29 -1.50 -45.09
CA LEU A 635 -5.32 -0.42 -44.09
C LEU A 635 -4.72 -0.89 -42.75
N ILE A 636 -5.10 -2.07 -42.27
CA ILE A 636 -4.56 -2.64 -41.02
C ILE A 636 -3.03 -2.80 -41.11
N TYR A 637 -2.51 -3.37 -42.20
CA TYR A 637 -1.05 -3.49 -42.38
C TYR A 637 -0.35 -2.14 -42.46
N SER A 638 -0.96 -1.14 -43.10
CA SER A 638 -0.46 0.24 -43.13
C SER A 638 -0.36 0.81 -41.71
N PHE A 639 -1.43 0.68 -40.92
CA PHE A 639 -1.48 1.14 -39.52
C PHE A 639 -0.45 0.43 -38.66
N MET A 640 -0.31 -0.90 -38.80
CA MET A 640 0.71 -1.68 -38.09
C MET A 640 2.13 -1.21 -38.41
N ASN A 641 2.42 -0.86 -39.67
CA ASN A 641 3.72 -0.34 -40.05
C ASN A 641 4.00 1.04 -39.43
N GLN A 642 3.01 1.93 -39.42
CA GLN A 642 3.11 3.26 -38.81
C GLN A 642 3.29 3.17 -37.28
N LEU A 643 2.53 2.32 -36.59
CA LEU A 643 2.69 2.10 -35.16
C LEU A 643 4.05 1.46 -34.85
N LYS A 644 4.53 0.55 -35.69
CA LYS A 644 5.85 -0.05 -35.55
C LYS A 644 6.96 0.99 -35.67
N SER A 645 6.85 1.99 -36.55
CA SER A 645 7.84 3.07 -36.63
C SER A 645 7.86 3.96 -35.38
N ILE A 646 6.72 4.12 -34.70
CA ILE A 646 6.65 4.84 -33.41
C ILE A 646 7.37 4.03 -32.33
N ILE A 647 7.10 2.72 -32.23
CA ILE A 647 7.70 1.84 -31.21
C ILE A 647 9.24 1.77 -31.34
N PHE A 648 9.78 1.85 -32.55
CA PHE A 648 11.23 1.83 -32.79
C PHE A 648 11.85 3.22 -32.89
N ASN A 649 11.13 4.29 -32.54
CA ASN A 649 11.72 5.61 -32.47
C ASN A 649 12.77 5.61 -31.33
N PRO A 650 14.04 5.96 -31.61
CA PRO A 650 15.07 6.05 -30.56
C PRO A 650 14.88 7.24 -29.62
N GLU A 651 14.04 8.21 -29.98
CA GLU A 651 13.70 9.32 -29.09
C GLU A 651 12.84 8.82 -27.92
N PRO A 652 13.27 9.04 -26.66
CA PRO A 652 12.51 8.58 -25.50
C PRO A 652 11.14 9.22 -25.44
N SER A 653 10.12 8.38 -25.23
CA SER A 653 8.77 8.84 -24.92
C SER A 653 8.70 9.35 -23.47
N GLN A 654 7.96 10.43 -23.25
CA GLN A 654 7.65 10.94 -21.90
C GLN A 654 6.20 10.64 -21.56
N SER A 655 5.98 10.11 -20.35
CA SER A 655 4.65 9.91 -19.81
C SER A 655 4.05 11.24 -19.34
N TRP A 656 2.76 11.41 -19.54
CA TRP A 656 1.97 12.50 -18.99
C TRP A 656 1.08 11.98 -17.87
N GLU A 657 1.22 12.57 -16.68
CA GLU A 657 0.49 12.17 -15.49
C GLU A 657 -0.27 13.35 -14.90
N ASN A 658 -1.58 13.19 -14.70
CA ASN A 658 -2.38 14.11 -13.92
C ASN A 658 -3.12 13.32 -12.84
N ILE A 659 -2.44 13.18 -11.70
CA ILE A 659 -2.81 12.26 -10.63
C ILE A 659 -3.11 13.04 -9.36
N TYR A 660 -4.28 12.78 -8.78
CA TYR A 660 -4.70 13.34 -7.51
C TYR A 660 -4.58 12.29 -6.39
N HIS A 661 -3.76 12.59 -5.39
CA HIS A 661 -3.63 11.80 -4.18
C HIS A 661 -4.57 12.34 -3.09
N LYS A 662 -5.41 11.48 -2.50
CA LYS A 662 -6.24 11.89 -1.37
C LYS A 662 -5.41 11.95 -0.09
N ARG A 663 -5.60 13.02 0.70
CA ARG A 663 -4.92 13.20 2.00
C ARG A 663 -5.42 12.25 3.09
N HIS A 664 -6.58 11.60 2.89
CA HIS A 664 -7.18 10.65 3.82
C HIS A 664 -7.62 9.39 3.07
N ILE A 665 -7.09 8.23 3.47
CA ILE A 665 -7.52 6.91 3.02
C ILE A 665 -8.49 6.42 4.10
N ALA A 666 -9.80 6.52 3.85
CA ALA A 666 -10.80 5.84 4.66
C ALA A 666 -11.11 4.47 4.02
N ILE A 667 -11.53 3.51 4.83
CA ILE A 667 -11.95 2.18 4.38
C ILE A 667 -13.00 2.33 3.27
N GLY A 668 -12.76 1.73 2.11
CA GLY A 668 -13.69 1.78 1.00
C GLY A 668 -13.54 3.00 0.05
N ILE A 669 -12.43 3.74 0.11
CA ILE A 669 -12.12 4.86 -0.80
C ILE A 669 -10.74 4.65 -1.44
N PRO A 670 -10.63 4.69 -2.78
CA PRO A 670 -9.34 4.66 -3.46
C PRO A 670 -8.42 5.78 -3.01
N SER A 671 -7.16 5.41 -2.82
CA SER A 671 -6.07 6.29 -2.41
C SER A 671 -5.73 7.35 -3.47
N MET A 672 -6.05 7.06 -4.74
CA MET A 672 -5.61 7.84 -5.90
C MET A 672 -6.58 7.72 -7.07
N TYR A 673 -6.71 8.81 -7.83
CA TYR A 673 -7.42 8.86 -9.11
C TYR A 673 -6.73 9.83 -10.04
N GLY A 674 -6.92 9.68 -11.34
CA GLY A 674 -6.31 10.57 -12.31
C GLY A 674 -6.23 9.96 -13.69
N VAL A 675 -5.38 10.56 -14.51
CA VAL A 675 -5.14 10.11 -15.88
C VAL A 675 -3.63 9.92 -16.10
N TYR A 676 -3.28 8.81 -16.74
CA TYR A 676 -1.95 8.51 -17.27
C TYR A 676 -2.04 8.44 -18.80
N ARG A 677 -1.10 9.06 -19.53
CA ARG A 677 -1.02 9.02 -20.99
C ARG A 677 0.40 8.87 -21.50
#